data_AF-A0A3B6W7N0-F1
#
_entry.id   AF-A0A3B6W7N0-F1
#
_cell.length_a   1.000
_cell.length_b   1.000
_cell.length_c   1.000
_cell.angle_alpha   90.00
_cell.angle_beta   90.00
_cell.angle_gamma   90.00
#
_symmetry.space_group_name_H-M   'P 1'
#
loop_
_entity.id
_entity.type
_entity.pdbx_description
1 polymer ?
#
loop_
_entity_poly.entity_id
_entity_poly.type
_entity_poly.pdbx_seq_one_letter_code
_entity_poly.pdbx_strand_id
1 'polypeptide(L)'
;MIKYIDINISYIEDNLYKIIYFIDQTKNIGNKLVLELSKQIGFLLKKEENIDNVNKDIILFILSNFNRNINNYDIDSVISIKLILNILDKINDIDFEIKIFSYTFPNWLKDILSNNYSYYLFIQFMLIKKIHQKGCIEKLEPKQKDFLFKYIAFHLINTDFKLKIEDEEIDLSKLKKTISNYIIDIFEVYEGEDSFLYSQIIINYIDSQEKYDKCSKKVKKYRISLILSSDDPIYNIKEDDEEINNILKVKQENIEKLQKLRYKIEKYKEDKENEKINCIKKFFNFEAIKEDIGFILKQFDNKCIITEMDFYKLNNKYEYLSFDDKNKIIDDSFSIPIFNPFCIFYIYEIFNFDFLYQEEVDLNIVYKYLIDNWNNFYILHLYNYLIAIRKYDYNFSNEEKEIIRNYFKNINIQFPKYILLHLEKVFGFDIDLKRFIDDKSIIELLSYPYYFIKECPCQILISDRISIKYPVGRPSYVDLEFETFNFNSIIKKLNIDKYYLLDLCIKHIDIENAINFPSYKYYFLVSTINLYNSVDNKIKYTDKIKEIILEYFKATLDKSNNGITHISTLLIDSVIKLDLMNDLLKLILNSNFIGICHYNIISQWQDSIIFDNLYNKDLLDIIYEIREKIRKKEIKITEHNNINNSYNLKKYCDELIKKINDMMSIKDTNEQFKLLTDISNDINIKLEGTVNKEVLYYEHDNIASLLIFIDKNNEIFKYFCNFITNDYNVQEEAIKNLDYIFDNIEKYKNSFIKVTYVINQIYDKLDKKIEYPECGSYYLVFELRVIIEYIIDKIIKTDYYFDEQVYDNLLKVTELEPKTEDEKEFLKNLEKRLIYKKTLLISPIKIYKDKSLSIYFIENKHGDKTSYDNLEKLLQNLNNRFNKTAKISRILEFEHLVKDIENRCITMSHPYLFEDDNENQYDIKNKLYISCFSYSIGNENAYAWWKIYGSKTKFRMTIDIKDFIKSIMSILYNHNVEIYLGSLYYMDKEKIKSKNENVWDFFDKRNDFKFENELRLIIEINNEIKNTDSGSIKIENIKGLPILCSFPIKELDMYKNMSTDEKDIIFHPYDKTLLYKDKKAMLSILEELKSKI
;
A
#
# COMPACT_ATOMS: atom_id res chain seq x y z
N MET A 1 -24.70 -10.41 -8.23
CA MET A 1 -26.16 -10.34 -8.37
C MET A 1 -26.73 -11.50 -9.20
N ILE A 2 -26.23 -11.79 -10.42
CA ILE A 2 -26.69 -12.93 -11.25
C ILE A 2 -26.51 -14.31 -10.57
N LYS A 3 -25.46 -14.52 -9.77
CA LYS A 3 -25.24 -15.77 -9.00
C LYS A 3 -26.40 -16.20 -8.08
N TYR A 4 -27.29 -15.28 -7.70
CA TYR A 4 -28.37 -15.52 -6.72
C TYR A 4 -29.78 -15.52 -7.34
N ILE A 5 -29.88 -15.40 -8.66
CA ILE A 5 -31.16 -15.40 -9.38
C ILE A 5 -31.17 -16.60 -10.32
N ASP A 6 -32.18 -17.47 -10.21
CA ASP A 6 -32.34 -18.65 -11.07
C ASP A 6 -32.98 -18.23 -12.39
N ILE A 7 -32.16 -17.71 -13.31
CA ILE A 7 -32.57 -17.21 -14.63
C ILE A 7 -32.20 -18.24 -15.69
N ASN A 8 -33.17 -18.69 -16.50
CA ASN A 8 -32.88 -19.49 -17.70
C ASN A 8 -32.26 -18.59 -18.79
N ILE A 9 -31.21 -19.06 -19.46
CA ILE A 9 -30.45 -18.24 -20.41
C ILE A 9 -31.30 -17.73 -21.57
N SER A 10 -32.32 -18.49 -21.97
CA SER A 10 -33.26 -18.12 -23.05
C SER A 10 -34.03 -16.83 -22.77
N TYR A 11 -34.23 -16.44 -21.49
CA TYR A 11 -34.93 -15.20 -21.13
C TYR A 11 -34.07 -13.94 -21.28
N ILE A 12 -32.75 -14.10 -21.34
CA ILE A 12 -31.80 -12.98 -21.38
C ILE A 12 -30.87 -13.02 -22.60
N GLU A 13 -31.06 -14.00 -23.46
CA GLU A 13 -30.21 -14.32 -24.61
C GLU A 13 -29.98 -13.12 -25.54
N ASP A 14 -31.05 -12.42 -25.92
CA ASP A 14 -30.97 -11.22 -26.78
C ASP A 14 -30.18 -10.08 -26.13
N ASN A 15 -30.30 -9.94 -24.80
CA ASN A 15 -29.57 -8.92 -24.05
C ASN A 15 -28.09 -9.29 -23.91
N LEU A 16 -27.80 -10.57 -23.64
CA LEU A 16 -26.43 -11.08 -23.60
C LEU A 16 -25.73 -10.92 -24.94
N TYR A 17 -26.43 -11.23 -26.04
CA TYR A 17 -25.89 -11.04 -27.39
C TYR A 17 -25.55 -9.57 -27.67
N LYS A 18 -26.43 -8.62 -27.31
CA LYS A 18 -26.16 -7.18 -27.45
C LYS A 18 -24.97 -6.72 -26.61
N ILE A 19 -24.84 -7.23 -25.37
CA ILE A 19 -23.71 -6.92 -24.49
C ILE A 19 -22.40 -7.45 -25.08
N ILE A 20 -22.39 -8.69 -25.57
CA ILE A 20 -21.23 -9.30 -26.21
C ILE A 20 -20.83 -8.51 -27.46
N TYR A 21 -21.80 -8.16 -28.31
CA TYR A 21 -21.56 -7.34 -29.49
C TYR A 21 -20.95 -5.97 -29.14
N PHE A 22 -21.45 -5.32 -28.08
CA PHE A 22 -20.89 -4.05 -27.60
C PHE A 22 -19.45 -4.22 -27.07
N ILE A 23 -19.17 -5.32 -26.37
CA ILE A 23 -17.84 -5.65 -25.87
C ILE A 23 -16.85 -5.82 -27.03
N ASP A 24 -17.22 -6.57 -28.07
CA ASP A 24 -16.37 -6.82 -29.24
C ASP A 24 -16.06 -5.54 -30.05
N GLN A 25 -16.92 -4.51 -29.99
CA GLN A 25 -16.72 -3.22 -30.65
C GLN A 25 -15.88 -2.21 -29.84
N THR A 26 -15.68 -2.45 -28.55
CA THR A 26 -15.05 -1.47 -27.64
C THR A 26 -13.57 -1.79 -27.43
N LYS A 27 -12.67 -0.88 -27.84
CA LYS A 27 -11.22 -1.15 -27.87
C LYS A 27 -10.51 -1.24 -26.51
N ASN A 28 -11.16 -0.88 -25.38
CA ASN A 28 -10.51 -0.72 -24.06
C ASN A 28 -11.28 -1.33 -22.88
N ILE A 29 -11.95 -2.49 -23.04
CA ILE A 29 -12.58 -3.16 -21.89
C ILE A 29 -11.53 -4.01 -21.15
N GLY A 30 -11.40 -3.80 -19.84
CA GLY A 30 -10.45 -4.56 -19.02
C GLY A 30 -10.71 -6.07 -19.03
N ASN A 31 -9.66 -6.87 -19.28
CA ASN A 31 -9.72 -8.33 -19.37
C ASN A 31 -10.39 -9.00 -18.16
N LYS A 32 -10.21 -8.43 -16.96
CA LYS A 32 -10.82 -8.92 -15.71
C LYS A 32 -12.36 -8.84 -15.74
N LEU A 33 -12.92 -7.79 -16.35
CA LEU A 33 -14.37 -7.58 -16.44
C LEU A 33 -15.01 -8.54 -17.45
N VAL A 34 -14.40 -8.64 -18.66
CA VAL A 34 -14.84 -9.57 -19.71
C VAL A 34 -14.87 -10.99 -19.19
N LEU A 35 -13.83 -11.35 -18.43
CA LEU A 35 -13.69 -12.68 -17.88
C LEU A 35 -14.70 -13.00 -16.77
N GLU A 36 -14.94 -12.06 -15.85
CA GLU A 36 -15.96 -12.24 -14.80
C GLU A 36 -17.36 -12.42 -15.42
N LEU A 37 -17.64 -11.70 -16.51
CA LEU A 37 -18.86 -11.89 -17.30
C LEU A 37 -18.91 -13.29 -17.93
N SER A 38 -17.83 -13.76 -18.57
CA SER A 38 -17.76 -15.11 -19.14
C SER A 38 -17.96 -16.20 -18.09
N LYS A 39 -17.42 -16.04 -16.88
CA LYS A 39 -17.67 -16.96 -15.75
C LYS A 39 -19.14 -17.00 -15.37
N GLN A 40 -19.78 -15.84 -15.22
CA GLN A 40 -21.19 -15.76 -14.83
C GLN A 40 -22.11 -16.38 -15.88
N ILE A 41 -21.88 -16.12 -17.17
CA ILE A 41 -22.67 -16.75 -18.25
C ILE A 41 -22.36 -18.24 -18.36
N GLY A 42 -21.10 -18.65 -18.17
CA GLY A 42 -20.71 -20.06 -18.14
C GLY A 42 -21.45 -20.87 -17.05
N PHE A 43 -21.68 -20.29 -15.87
CA PHE A 43 -22.50 -20.93 -14.83
C PHE A 43 -23.98 -21.08 -15.22
N LEU A 44 -24.52 -20.17 -16.04
CA LEU A 44 -25.88 -20.30 -16.58
C LEU A 44 -25.95 -21.43 -17.62
N LEU A 45 -24.99 -21.47 -18.56
CA LEU A 45 -24.89 -22.56 -19.55
C LEU A 45 -24.72 -23.94 -18.92
N LYS A 46 -24.01 -24.02 -17.78
CA LYS A 46 -23.89 -25.26 -17.02
C LYS A 46 -25.25 -25.82 -16.57
N LYS A 47 -26.26 -24.99 -16.34
CA LYS A 47 -27.60 -25.41 -15.92
C LYS A 47 -28.51 -25.80 -17.09
N GLU A 48 -28.22 -25.36 -18.30
CA GLU A 48 -29.07 -25.67 -19.47
C GLU A 48 -28.98 -27.14 -19.89
N GLU A 49 -30.13 -27.78 -20.08
CA GLU A 49 -30.20 -29.18 -20.51
C GLU A 49 -29.91 -29.35 -22.01
N ASN A 50 -30.31 -28.38 -22.83
CA ASN A 50 -30.13 -28.42 -24.29
C ASN A 50 -29.37 -27.19 -24.80
N ILE A 51 -28.04 -27.26 -24.69
CA ILE A 51 -27.14 -26.17 -25.04
C ILE A 51 -27.14 -25.84 -26.54
N ASP A 52 -27.52 -26.79 -27.39
CA ASP A 52 -27.55 -26.61 -28.85
C ASP A 52 -28.63 -25.60 -29.30
N ASN A 53 -29.61 -25.29 -28.43
CA ASN A 53 -30.64 -24.28 -28.67
C ASN A 53 -30.22 -22.85 -28.28
N VAL A 54 -29.09 -22.69 -27.58
CA VAL A 54 -28.57 -21.38 -27.19
C VAL A 54 -27.77 -20.77 -28.35
N ASN A 55 -27.84 -19.46 -28.52
CA ASN A 55 -27.10 -18.73 -29.54
C ASN A 55 -25.60 -19.09 -29.49
N LYS A 56 -25.15 -19.66 -30.61
CA LYS A 56 -23.78 -20.17 -30.81
C LYS A 56 -22.71 -19.10 -30.55
N ASP A 57 -23.01 -17.82 -30.79
CA ASP A 57 -22.05 -16.73 -30.58
C ASP A 57 -21.78 -16.47 -29.09
N ILE A 58 -22.78 -16.70 -28.21
CA ILE A 58 -22.61 -16.61 -26.76
C ILE A 58 -21.64 -17.70 -26.28
N ILE A 59 -21.82 -18.93 -26.77
CA ILE A 59 -20.97 -20.08 -26.44
C ILE A 59 -19.54 -19.85 -26.94
N LEU A 60 -19.39 -19.36 -28.18
CA LEU A 60 -18.08 -19.05 -28.77
C LEU A 60 -17.35 -17.94 -28.01
N PHE A 61 -18.04 -16.89 -27.60
CA PHE A 61 -17.49 -15.81 -26.79
C PHE A 61 -16.93 -16.32 -25.46
N ILE A 62 -17.68 -17.18 -24.77
CA ILE A 62 -17.27 -17.73 -23.46
C ILE A 62 -16.05 -18.63 -23.60
N LEU A 63 -16.10 -19.59 -24.54
CA LEU A 63 -15.00 -20.53 -24.76
C LEU A 63 -13.72 -19.82 -25.22
N SER A 64 -13.82 -18.79 -26.07
CA SER A 64 -12.68 -17.99 -26.51
C SER A 64 -12.04 -17.20 -25.35
N ASN A 65 -12.84 -16.58 -24.50
CA ASN A 65 -12.34 -15.82 -23.35
C ASN A 65 -11.73 -16.71 -22.27
N PHE A 66 -12.29 -17.90 -22.02
CA PHE A 66 -11.64 -18.88 -21.16
C PHE A 66 -10.31 -19.35 -21.74
N ASN A 67 -10.25 -19.64 -23.05
CA ASN A 67 -9.01 -20.10 -23.70
C ASN A 67 -7.89 -19.05 -23.62
N ARG A 68 -8.21 -17.76 -23.78
CA ARG A 68 -7.22 -16.66 -23.74
C ARG A 68 -6.63 -16.41 -22.36
N ASN A 69 -7.38 -16.67 -21.29
CA ASN A 69 -6.99 -16.31 -19.92
C ASN A 69 -6.49 -17.49 -19.08
N ILE A 70 -6.43 -18.70 -19.63
CA ILE A 70 -6.24 -19.96 -18.89
C ILE A 70 -4.97 -20.05 -18.02
N ASN A 71 -3.95 -19.21 -18.27
CA ASN A 71 -2.69 -19.18 -17.50
C ASN A 71 -2.63 -18.13 -16.37
N ASN A 72 -3.56 -17.16 -16.31
CA ASN A 72 -3.53 -16.08 -15.30
C ASN A 72 -4.22 -16.48 -13.99
N TYR A 73 -4.27 -17.77 -13.65
CA TYR A 73 -5.13 -18.31 -12.60
C TYR A 73 -4.40 -19.18 -11.59
N ASP A 74 -4.11 -18.64 -10.41
CA ASP A 74 -3.63 -19.47 -9.28
C ASP A 74 -4.77 -20.13 -8.48
N ILE A 75 -6.05 -19.76 -8.67
CA ILE A 75 -7.19 -20.34 -7.91
C ILE A 75 -8.45 -20.60 -8.78
N ASP A 76 -8.65 -19.85 -9.87
CA ASP A 76 -9.87 -19.92 -10.72
C ASP A 76 -9.77 -20.87 -11.93
N SER A 77 -8.61 -21.51 -12.15
CA SER A 77 -8.35 -22.41 -13.28
C SER A 77 -9.21 -23.67 -13.22
N VAL A 78 -9.30 -24.32 -12.05
CA VAL A 78 -10.05 -25.55 -11.84
C VAL A 78 -11.55 -25.37 -12.07
N ILE A 79 -12.12 -24.24 -11.66
CA ILE A 79 -13.55 -23.92 -11.88
C ILE A 79 -13.82 -23.71 -13.37
N SER A 80 -12.94 -22.97 -14.05
CA SER A 80 -13.08 -22.66 -15.47
C SER A 80 -12.93 -23.91 -16.34
N ILE A 81 -11.99 -24.81 -16.02
CA ILE A 81 -11.81 -26.11 -16.70
C ILE A 81 -13.07 -26.96 -16.58
N LYS A 82 -13.64 -27.10 -15.37
CA LYS A 82 -14.88 -27.87 -15.15
C LYS A 82 -16.08 -27.28 -15.91
N LEU A 83 -16.16 -25.96 -16.04
CA LEU A 83 -17.20 -25.29 -16.81
C LEU A 83 -17.03 -25.56 -18.32
N ILE A 84 -15.81 -25.43 -18.84
CA ILE A 84 -15.50 -25.75 -20.25
C ILE A 84 -15.90 -27.19 -20.57
N LEU A 85 -15.47 -28.16 -19.75
CA LEU A 85 -15.78 -29.58 -19.95
C LEU A 85 -17.29 -29.82 -20.01
N ASN A 86 -18.03 -29.28 -19.03
CA ASN A 86 -19.48 -29.43 -18.98
C ASN A 86 -20.18 -28.84 -20.22
N ILE A 87 -19.72 -27.68 -20.70
CA ILE A 87 -20.26 -27.04 -21.89
C ILE A 87 -19.96 -27.89 -23.13
N LEU A 88 -18.70 -28.31 -23.32
CA LEU A 88 -18.27 -29.09 -24.48
C LEU A 88 -18.92 -30.48 -24.54
N ASP A 89 -19.18 -31.12 -23.41
CA ASP A 89 -19.84 -32.44 -23.34
C ASP A 89 -21.30 -32.40 -23.79
N LYS A 90 -21.99 -31.29 -23.58
CA LYS A 90 -23.39 -31.11 -23.96
C LYS A 90 -23.60 -30.78 -25.44
N ILE A 91 -22.56 -30.35 -26.15
CA ILE A 91 -22.63 -30.03 -27.58
C ILE A 91 -22.55 -31.33 -28.39
N ASN A 92 -23.57 -31.57 -29.22
CA ASN A 92 -23.63 -32.77 -30.07
C ASN A 92 -23.44 -32.47 -31.57
N ASP A 93 -23.67 -31.23 -31.99
CA ASP A 93 -23.48 -30.76 -33.36
C ASP A 93 -22.00 -30.76 -33.78
N ILE A 94 -21.64 -31.67 -34.69
CA ILE A 94 -20.27 -31.84 -35.19
C ILE A 94 -19.76 -30.63 -35.98
N ASP A 95 -20.61 -29.95 -36.74
CA ASP A 95 -20.19 -28.79 -37.51
C ASP A 95 -19.98 -27.60 -36.57
N PHE A 96 -20.72 -27.55 -35.45
CA PHE A 96 -20.46 -26.59 -34.38
C PHE A 96 -19.20 -26.90 -33.56
N GLU A 97 -18.91 -28.17 -33.25
CA GLU A 97 -17.64 -28.59 -32.63
C GLU A 97 -16.44 -28.15 -33.48
N ILE A 98 -16.53 -28.31 -34.81
CA ILE A 98 -15.49 -27.85 -35.75
C ILE A 98 -15.41 -26.32 -35.76
N LYS A 99 -16.54 -25.61 -35.75
CA LYS A 99 -16.56 -24.13 -35.66
C LYS A 99 -15.88 -23.65 -34.38
N ILE A 100 -16.16 -24.26 -33.23
CA ILE A 100 -15.51 -23.94 -31.94
C ILE A 100 -14.02 -24.22 -32.01
N PHE A 101 -13.63 -25.39 -32.55
CA PHE A 101 -12.23 -25.77 -32.71
C PHE A 101 -11.46 -24.69 -33.48
N SER A 102 -12.00 -24.25 -34.63
CA SER A 102 -11.38 -23.21 -35.46
C SER A 102 -11.39 -21.84 -34.82
N TYR A 103 -12.50 -21.44 -34.17
CA TYR A 103 -12.66 -20.10 -33.58
C TYR A 103 -11.77 -19.89 -32.35
N THR A 104 -11.57 -20.95 -31.56
CA THR A 104 -10.72 -20.92 -30.37
C THR A 104 -9.26 -21.24 -30.68
N PHE A 105 -8.93 -21.56 -31.94
CA PHE A 105 -7.56 -21.86 -32.35
C PHE A 105 -6.71 -20.57 -32.24
N PRO A 106 -5.55 -20.62 -31.55
CA PRO A 106 -4.76 -19.43 -31.30
C PRO A 106 -4.16 -18.85 -32.59
N ASN A 107 -4.30 -17.54 -32.77
CA ASN A 107 -3.78 -16.83 -33.94
C ASN A 107 -2.25 -16.61 -33.89
N TRP A 108 -1.61 -16.73 -32.72
CA TRP A 108 -0.23 -16.30 -32.48
C TRP A 108 0.68 -17.53 -32.28
N LEU A 109 1.04 -18.19 -33.37
CA LEU A 109 1.90 -19.38 -33.38
C LEU A 109 3.29 -19.16 -32.73
N LYS A 110 3.79 -17.91 -32.70
CA LYS A 110 5.13 -17.59 -32.16
C LYS A 110 5.25 -17.75 -30.64
N ASP A 111 4.17 -17.55 -29.89
CA ASP A 111 4.20 -17.56 -28.41
C ASP A 111 3.93 -18.94 -27.80
N ILE A 112 3.33 -19.86 -28.57
CA ILE A 112 3.11 -21.26 -28.18
C ILE A 112 4.40 -22.08 -28.29
N LEU A 113 5.30 -21.68 -29.20
CA LEU A 113 6.60 -22.32 -29.39
C LEU A 113 7.65 -21.84 -28.37
N SER A 114 7.45 -20.68 -27.73
CA SER A 114 8.38 -20.10 -26.75
C SER A 114 8.04 -20.45 -25.29
N ASN A 115 6.85 -20.98 -25.02
CA ASN A 115 6.36 -21.28 -23.67
C ASN A 115 6.01 -22.77 -23.51
N ASN A 116 6.58 -23.42 -22.48
CA ASN A 116 6.38 -24.83 -22.13
C ASN A 116 4.96 -25.17 -21.58
N TYR A 117 3.96 -24.31 -21.78
CA TYR A 117 2.66 -24.41 -21.10
C TYR A 117 1.55 -24.91 -22.06
N SER A 118 1.07 -26.14 -21.84
CA SER A 118 0.10 -26.87 -22.67
C SER A 118 -1.35 -26.39 -22.60
N TYR A 119 -1.65 -25.35 -21.81
CA TYR A 119 -3.02 -24.93 -21.50
C TYR A 119 -3.76 -24.23 -22.67
N TYR A 120 -3.03 -23.56 -23.58
CA TYR A 120 -3.63 -22.81 -24.70
C TYR A 120 -4.38 -23.66 -25.75
N LEU A 121 -4.11 -24.97 -25.77
CA LEU A 121 -4.73 -25.94 -26.68
C LEU A 121 -5.71 -26.88 -25.96
N PHE A 122 -6.09 -26.58 -24.71
CA PHE A 122 -6.95 -27.44 -23.90
C PHE A 122 -8.29 -27.77 -24.61
N ILE A 123 -8.96 -26.75 -25.14
CA ILE A 123 -10.22 -26.92 -25.89
C ILE A 123 -9.99 -27.77 -27.14
N GLN A 124 -8.89 -27.56 -27.86
CA GLN A 124 -8.53 -28.30 -29.08
C GLN A 124 -8.28 -29.78 -28.79
N PHE A 125 -7.59 -30.12 -27.69
CA PHE A 125 -7.35 -31.52 -27.30
C PHE A 125 -8.63 -32.26 -26.91
N MET A 126 -9.58 -31.57 -26.26
CA MET A 126 -10.88 -32.17 -25.94
C MET A 126 -11.72 -32.38 -27.20
N LEU A 127 -11.77 -31.39 -28.09
CA LEU A 127 -12.56 -31.46 -29.32
C LEU A 127 -11.99 -32.44 -30.34
N ILE A 128 -10.66 -32.50 -30.53
CA ILE A 128 -10.04 -33.42 -31.50
C ILE A 128 -10.38 -34.89 -31.20
N LYS A 129 -10.50 -35.24 -29.91
CA LYS A 129 -10.94 -36.56 -29.46
C LYS A 129 -12.37 -36.87 -29.93
N LYS A 130 -13.32 -35.94 -29.75
CA LYS A 130 -14.72 -36.10 -30.18
C LYS A 130 -14.84 -36.13 -31.71
N ILE A 131 -14.16 -35.21 -32.40
CA ILE A 131 -14.14 -35.11 -33.87
C ILE A 131 -13.56 -36.38 -34.51
N HIS A 132 -12.47 -36.92 -33.95
CA HIS A 132 -11.87 -38.17 -34.42
C HIS A 132 -12.81 -39.38 -34.23
N GLN A 133 -13.46 -39.51 -33.06
CA GLN A 133 -14.41 -40.59 -32.80
C GLN A 133 -15.62 -40.56 -33.76
N LYS A 134 -16.01 -39.36 -34.20
CA LYS A 134 -17.07 -39.15 -35.20
C LYS A 134 -16.57 -39.24 -36.65
N GLY A 135 -15.30 -39.60 -36.89
CA GLY A 135 -14.74 -39.78 -38.23
C GLY A 135 -14.58 -38.48 -39.05
N CYS A 136 -14.60 -37.32 -38.40
CA CYS A 136 -14.66 -36.01 -39.06
C CYS A 136 -13.33 -35.23 -39.03
N ILE A 137 -12.21 -35.88 -38.70
CA ILE A 137 -10.91 -35.21 -38.54
C ILE A 137 -10.40 -34.53 -39.82
N GLU A 138 -10.81 -35.04 -40.99
CA GLU A 138 -10.48 -34.47 -42.29
C GLU A 138 -11.22 -33.15 -42.59
N LYS A 139 -12.27 -32.81 -41.82
CA LYS A 139 -12.98 -31.52 -41.96
C LYS A 139 -12.22 -30.35 -41.33
N LEU A 140 -11.11 -30.60 -40.61
CA LEU A 140 -10.28 -29.55 -40.05
C LEU A 140 -9.41 -28.88 -41.12
N GLU A 141 -9.14 -27.58 -40.96
CA GLU A 141 -8.26 -26.85 -41.86
C GLU A 141 -6.87 -27.50 -41.91
N PRO A 142 -6.26 -27.70 -43.10
CA PRO A 142 -4.99 -28.41 -43.25
C PRO A 142 -3.87 -27.86 -42.37
N LYS A 143 -3.79 -26.52 -42.22
CA LYS A 143 -2.78 -25.85 -41.37
C LYS A 143 -2.98 -26.11 -39.88
N GLN A 144 -4.24 -26.16 -39.43
CA GLN A 144 -4.56 -26.44 -38.02
C GLN A 144 -4.28 -27.90 -37.68
N LYS A 145 -4.63 -28.81 -38.61
CA LYS A 145 -4.36 -30.25 -38.49
C LYS A 145 -2.86 -30.55 -38.46
N ASP A 146 -2.08 -29.95 -39.38
CA ASP A 146 -0.62 -30.09 -39.44
C ASP A 146 0.03 -29.63 -38.13
N PHE A 147 -0.30 -28.41 -37.68
CA PHE A 147 0.23 -27.87 -36.43
C PHE A 147 -0.13 -28.74 -35.22
N LEU A 148 -1.41 -29.13 -35.08
CA LEU A 148 -1.85 -29.92 -33.93
C LEU A 148 -1.20 -31.31 -33.91
N PHE A 149 -1.09 -31.98 -35.06
CA PHE A 149 -0.45 -33.30 -35.13
C PHE A 149 1.04 -33.23 -34.82
N LYS A 150 1.75 -32.20 -35.32
CA LYS A 150 3.14 -31.91 -34.94
C LYS A 150 3.29 -31.66 -33.44
N TYR A 151 2.42 -30.83 -32.87
CA TYR A 151 2.43 -30.49 -31.45
C TYR A 151 2.18 -31.73 -30.57
N ILE A 152 1.16 -32.53 -30.88
CA ILE A 152 0.86 -33.78 -30.16
C ILE A 152 2.02 -34.77 -30.29
N ALA A 153 2.56 -34.95 -31.50
CA ALA A 153 3.68 -35.86 -31.74
C ALA A 153 4.92 -35.48 -30.92
N PHE A 154 5.21 -34.18 -30.77
CA PHE A 154 6.32 -33.71 -29.94
C PHE A 154 6.06 -33.89 -28.45
N HIS A 155 4.95 -33.39 -27.93
CA HIS A 155 4.69 -33.34 -26.48
C HIS A 155 4.33 -34.71 -25.87
N LEU A 156 3.78 -35.64 -26.67
CA LEU A 156 3.36 -36.96 -26.18
C LEU A 156 4.33 -38.08 -26.54
N ILE A 157 5.51 -37.76 -27.09
CA ILE A 157 6.47 -38.72 -27.64
C ILE A 157 6.95 -39.78 -26.62
N ASN A 158 7.08 -39.37 -25.35
CA ASN A 158 7.51 -40.22 -24.23
C ASN A 158 6.37 -40.59 -23.27
N THR A 159 5.12 -40.46 -23.73
CA THR A 159 3.93 -40.75 -22.92
C THR A 159 3.11 -41.86 -23.57
N ASP A 160 2.21 -42.50 -22.83
CA ASP A 160 1.19 -43.41 -23.38
C ASP A 160 0.11 -42.68 -24.21
N PHE A 161 0.47 -41.56 -24.87
CA PHE A 161 -0.45 -40.65 -25.57
C PHE A 161 -1.54 -40.08 -24.63
N LYS A 162 -1.15 -39.84 -23.38
CA LYS A 162 -2.00 -39.25 -22.34
C LYS A 162 -1.44 -37.90 -21.96
N LEU A 163 -2.26 -36.85 -22.11
CA LEU A 163 -1.89 -35.49 -21.74
C LEU A 163 -2.52 -35.15 -20.39
N LYS A 164 -1.69 -34.82 -19.40
CA LYS A 164 -2.17 -34.35 -18.09
C LYS A 164 -2.18 -32.82 -18.06
N ILE A 165 -3.32 -32.24 -17.74
CA ILE A 165 -3.51 -30.79 -17.58
C ILE A 165 -4.20 -30.58 -16.22
N GLU A 166 -3.48 -30.03 -15.24
CA GLU A 166 -3.89 -30.02 -13.81
C GLU A 166 -4.32 -31.42 -13.32
N ASP A 167 -5.55 -31.53 -12.83
CA ASP A 167 -6.20 -32.75 -12.31
C ASP A 167 -6.87 -33.59 -13.40
N GLU A 168 -6.90 -33.13 -14.66
CA GLU A 168 -7.57 -33.82 -15.78
C GLU A 168 -6.56 -34.54 -16.69
N GLU A 169 -6.88 -35.78 -17.06
CA GLU A 169 -6.08 -36.60 -17.98
C GLU A 169 -6.83 -36.83 -19.29
N ILE A 170 -6.30 -36.32 -20.40
CA ILE A 170 -6.86 -36.48 -21.74
C ILE A 170 -6.14 -37.63 -22.46
N ASP A 171 -6.83 -38.77 -22.59
CA ASP A 171 -6.36 -39.90 -23.38
C ASP A 171 -6.58 -39.69 -24.89
N LEU A 172 -5.47 -39.58 -25.63
CA LEU A 172 -5.40 -39.43 -27.08
C LEU A 172 -4.79 -40.67 -27.77
N SER A 173 -4.66 -41.80 -27.09
CA SER A 173 -4.04 -43.04 -27.60
C SER A 173 -4.61 -43.51 -28.94
N LYS A 174 -5.90 -43.30 -29.17
CA LYS A 174 -6.60 -43.64 -30.43
C LYS A 174 -6.07 -42.87 -31.65
N LEU A 175 -5.43 -41.71 -31.45
CA LEU A 175 -4.83 -40.92 -32.53
C LEU A 175 -3.41 -41.36 -32.89
N LYS A 176 -2.76 -42.22 -32.09
CA LYS A 176 -1.35 -42.60 -32.27
C LYS A 176 -1.04 -43.14 -33.66
N LYS A 177 -1.90 -44.03 -34.18
CA LYS A 177 -1.72 -44.61 -35.53
C LYS A 177 -1.93 -43.55 -36.62
N THR A 178 -2.96 -42.72 -36.48
CA THR A 178 -3.27 -41.64 -37.43
C THR A 178 -2.14 -40.62 -37.51
N ILE A 179 -1.60 -40.19 -36.35
CA ILE A 179 -0.46 -39.27 -36.27
C ILE A 179 0.80 -39.94 -36.82
N SER A 180 1.10 -41.19 -36.45
CA SER A 180 2.27 -41.90 -36.99
C SER A 180 2.25 -42.01 -38.51
N ASN A 181 1.09 -42.34 -39.10
CA ASN A 181 0.95 -42.41 -40.56
C ASN A 181 1.08 -41.02 -41.18
N TYR A 182 0.49 -39.99 -40.56
CA TYR A 182 0.64 -38.61 -41.02
C TYR A 182 2.11 -38.15 -41.08
N ILE A 183 2.91 -38.47 -40.05
CA ILE A 183 4.34 -38.18 -39.99
C ILE A 183 5.13 -38.95 -41.05
N ILE A 184 4.74 -40.19 -41.38
CA ILE A 184 5.44 -41.02 -42.38
C ILE A 184 5.10 -40.59 -43.81
N ASP A 185 3.82 -40.28 -44.08
CA ASP A 185 3.29 -40.12 -45.45
C ASP A 185 3.33 -38.68 -45.98
N ILE A 186 3.04 -37.67 -45.14
CA ILE A 186 2.72 -36.29 -45.60
C ILE A 186 3.71 -35.24 -45.06
N PHE A 187 4.62 -35.62 -44.16
CA PHE A 187 5.48 -34.68 -43.47
C PHE A 187 6.53 -34.02 -44.37
N GLU A 188 6.37 -32.72 -44.63
CA GLU A 188 7.35 -31.91 -45.35
C GLU A 188 8.30 -31.18 -44.39
N VAL A 189 9.60 -31.33 -44.63
CA VAL A 189 10.66 -30.53 -43.99
C VAL A 189 10.93 -29.33 -44.90
N TYR A 190 10.70 -28.10 -44.44
CA TYR A 190 11.05 -26.88 -45.18
C TYR A 190 12.55 -26.59 -45.04
N GLU A 191 13.22 -26.21 -46.15
CA GLU A 191 14.64 -25.85 -46.13
C GLU A 191 14.84 -24.57 -45.31
N GLY A 192 15.58 -24.66 -44.20
CA GLY A 192 15.85 -23.55 -43.28
C GLY A 192 15.26 -23.70 -41.88
N GLU A 193 14.38 -24.69 -41.64
CA GLU A 193 13.84 -24.98 -40.30
C GLU A 193 14.62 -26.11 -39.59
N ASP A 194 15.88 -25.84 -39.19
CA ASP A 194 16.62 -26.71 -38.26
C ASP A 194 16.12 -26.50 -36.82
N SER A 195 14.87 -26.90 -36.55
CA SER A 195 14.31 -26.88 -35.20
C SER A 195 14.54 -28.24 -34.52
N PHE A 196 15.10 -28.21 -33.31
CA PHE A 196 15.25 -29.38 -32.43
C PHE A 196 13.96 -30.22 -32.34
N LEU A 197 12.80 -29.55 -32.39
CA LEU A 197 11.46 -30.15 -32.39
C LEU A 197 11.28 -31.18 -33.52
N TYR A 198 11.63 -30.81 -34.75
CA TYR A 198 11.48 -31.67 -35.93
C TYR A 198 12.39 -32.89 -35.87
N SER A 199 13.61 -32.70 -35.35
CA SER A 199 14.55 -33.79 -35.18
C SER A 199 14.03 -34.89 -34.24
N GLN A 200 13.39 -34.51 -33.13
CA GLN A 200 12.84 -35.46 -32.15
C GLN A 200 11.66 -36.26 -32.71
N ILE A 201 10.76 -35.61 -33.46
CA ILE A 201 9.63 -36.28 -34.12
C ILE A 201 10.16 -37.29 -35.14
N ILE A 202 11.11 -36.88 -35.98
CA ILE A 202 11.65 -37.74 -37.03
C ILE A 202 12.42 -38.93 -36.45
N ILE A 203 13.25 -38.74 -35.41
CA ILE A 203 13.99 -39.83 -34.76
C ILE A 203 13.06 -40.89 -34.16
N ASN A 204 12.02 -40.47 -33.44
CA ASN A 204 11.17 -41.39 -32.67
C ASN A 204 10.07 -42.06 -33.50
N TYR A 205 9.57 -41.40 -34.55
CA TYR A 205 8.53 -42.00 -35.42
C TYR A 205 9.12 -42.76 -36.62
N ILE A 206 10.35 -42.45 -37.04
CA ILE A 206 11.09 -43.17 -38.09
C ILE A 206 12.28 -43.91 -37.43
N ASP A 207 11.91 -44.91 -36.64
CA ASP A 207 12.76 -45.71 -35.73
C ASP A 207 13.07 -47.12 -36.26
N SER A 208 12.68 -47.43 -37.51
CA SER A 208 12.92 -48.71 -38.14
C SER A 208 13.08 -48.58 -39.66
N GLN A 209 13.73 -49.57 -40.27
CA GLN A 209 13.88 -49.68 -41.72
C GLN A 209 12.51 -49.61 -42.43
N GLU A 210 11.51 -50.35 -41.94
CA GLU A 210 10.19 -50.43 -42.57
C GLU A 210 9.48 -49.06 -42.65
N LYS A 211 9.66 -48.22 -41.62
CA LYS A 211 9.10 -46.87 -41.60
C LYS A 211 9.94 -45.91 -42.43
N TYR A 212 11.26 -46.02 -42.34
CA TYR A 212 12.20 -45.22 -43.12
C TYR A 212 12.00 -45.39 -44.63
N ASP A 213 11.76 -46.62 -45.09
CA ASP A 213 11.54 -46.93 -46.50
C ASP A 213 10.31 -46.27 -47.12
N LYS A 214 9.29 -46.00 -46.30
CA LYS A 214 8.04 -45.34 -46.72
C LYS A 214 8.18 -43.83 -46.83
N CYS A 215 9.25 -43.25 -46.29
CA CYS A 215 9.48 -41.81 -46.28
C CYS A 215 9.99 -41.28 -47.63
N SER A 216 9.73 -40.00 -47.89
CA SER A 216 10.28 -39.29 -49.06
C SER A 216 11.82 -39.22 -49.02
N LYS A 217 12.46 -39.11 -50.20
CA LYS A 217 13.93 -38.97 -50.32
C LYS A 217 14.49 -37.81 -49.47
N LYS A 218 13.72 -36.72 -49.31
CA LYS A 218 14.11 -35.56 -48.50
C LYS A 218 14.15 -35.89 -47.00
N VAL A 219 13.12 -36.58 -46.49
CA VAL A 219 13.04 -37.01 -45.09
C VAL A 219 14.09 -38.08 -44.79
N LYS A 220 14.36 -39.00 -45.73
CA LYS A 220 15.44 -40.00 -45.63
C LYS A 220 16.82 -39.35 -45.39
N LYS A 221 17.20 -38.38 -46.25
CA LYS A 221 18.45 -37.62 -46.10
C LYS A 221 18.54 -36.90 -44.75
N TYR A 222 17.45 -36.28 -44.31
CA TYR A 222 17.41 -35.58 -43.03
C TYR A 222 17.52 -36.56 -41.85
N ARG A 223 16.81 -37.70 -41.89
CA ARG A 223 16.90 -38.71 -40.82
C ARG A 223 18.31 -39.31 -40.69
N ILE A 224 19.06 -39.45 -41.78
CA ILE A 224 20.49 -39.82 -41.75
C ILE A 224 21.36 -38.74 -41.10
N SER A 225 21.12 -37.46 -41.41
CA SER A 225 21.88 -36.37 -40.79
C SER A 225 21.69 -36.32 -39.27
N LEU A 226 20.58 -36.85 -38.76
CA LEU A 226 20.23 -36.96 -37.34
C LEU A 226 20.80 -38.19 -36.61
N ILE A 227 21.51 -39.09 -37.28
CA ILE A 227 22.17 -40.23 -36.62
C ILE A 227 23.30 -39.70 -35.72
N LEU A 228 23.26 -40.02 -34.42
CA LEU A 228 24.24 -39.54 -33.43
C LEU A 228 25.15 -40.64 -32.88
N SER A 229 24.77 -41.91 -33.02
CA SER A 229 25.53 -43.04 -32.50
C SER A 229 25.35 -44.29 -33.37
N SER A 230 26.23 -45.27 -33.18
CA SER A 230 26.17 -46.60 -33.79
C SER A 230 24.95 -47.43 -33.35
N ASP A 231 24.29 -47.04 -32.26
CA ASP A 231 23.14 -47.76 -31.69
C ASP A 231 21.81 -47.32 -32.33
N ASP A 232 21.84 -46.31 -33.20
CA ASP A 232 20.65 -45.85 -33.91
C ASP A 232 20.09 -46.98 -34.81
N PRO A 233 18.77 -47.29 -34.74
CA PRO A 233 18.16 -48.38 -35.52
C PRO A 233 18.39 -48.29 -37.02
N ILE A 234 18.64 -47.08 -37.55
CA ILE A 234 18.92 -46.86 -38.96
C ILE A 234 20.41 -46.65 -39.28
N TYR A 235 21.33 -46.91 -38.34
CA TYR A 235 22.78 -46.72 -38.55
C TYR A 235 23.34 -47.63 -39.67
N ASN A 236 22.83 -48.86 -39.80
CA ASN A 236 23.35 -49.89 -40.71
C ASN A 236 22.43 -50.20 -41.91
N ILE A 237 21.58 -49.25 -42.29
CA ILE A 237 20.61 -49.46 -43.36
C ILE A 237 21.27 -49.58 -44.73
N LYS A 238 20.61 -50.29 -45.65
CA LYS A 238 21.03 -50.40 -47.04
C LYS A 238 20.00 -49.71 -47.92
N GLU A 239 20.47 -48.76 -48.70
CA GLU A 239 19.66 -48.04 -49.69
C GLU A 239 20.18 -48.33 -51.09
N ASP A 240 19.29 -48.31 -52.08
CA ASP A 240 19.68 -48.47 -53.49
C ASP A 240 20.15 -47.13 -54.11
N ASP A 241 19.84 -46.01 -53.45
CA ASP A 241 20.22 -44.66 -53.88
C ASP A 241 21.68 -44.34 -53.51
N GLU A 242 22.54 -44.22 -54.54
CA GLU A 242 23.99 -43.99 -54.39
C GLU A 242 24.33 -42.69 -53.62
N GLU A 243 23.50 -41.66 -53.76
CA GLU A 243 23.68 -40.38 -53.07
C GLU A 243 23.47 -40.54 -51.56
N ILE A 244 22.43 -41.29 -51.18
CA ILE A 244 22.10 -41.55 -49.76
C ILE A 244 23.18 -42.40 -49.09
N ASN A 245 23.68 -43.43 -49.77
CA ASN A 245 24.75 -44.30 -49.23
C ASN A 245 26.05 -43.53 -48.95
N ASN A 246 26.42 -42.58 -49.83
CA ASN A 246 27.59 -41.74 -49.61
C ASN A 246 27.44 -40.84 -48.38
N ILE A 247 26.25 -40.25 -48.18
CA ILE A 247 25.95 -39.43 -47.00
C ILE A 247 26.03 -40.28 -45.72
N LEU A 248 25.45 -41.48 -45.73
CA LEU A 248 25.47 -42.40 -44.59
C LEU A 248 26.90 -42.79 -44.20
N LYS A 249 27.75 -43.13 -45.17
CA LYS A 249 29.14 -43.52 -44.91
C LYS A 249 29.96 -42.40 -44.27
N VAL A 250 29.87 -41.17 -44.80
CA VAL A 250 30.54 -40.00 -44.21
C VAL A 250 30.03 -39.73 -42.78
N LYS A 251 28.74 -39.94 -42.54
CA LYS A 251 28.14 -39.78 -41.21
C LYS A 251 28.68 -40.82 -40.21
N GLN A 252 28.78 -42.08 -40.61
CA GLN A 252 29.34 -43.17 -39.80
C GLN A 252 30.80 -42.90 -39.40
N GLU A 253 31.66 -42.50 -40.35
CA GLU A 253 33.08 -42.18 -40.08
C GLU A 253 33.23 -41.01 -39.08
N ASN A 254 32.34 -40.01 -39.16
CA ASN A 254 32.34 -38.89 -38.22
C ASN A 254 31.87 -39.29 -36.82
N ILE A 255 30.88 -40.18 -36.70
CA ILE A 255 30.37 -40.68 -35.41
C ILE A 255 31.47 -41.43 -34.65
N GLU A 256 32.23 -42.30 -35.33
CA GLU A 256 33.33 -43.04 -34.70
C GLU A 256 34.41 -42.11 -34.12
N LYS A 257 34.76 -41.04 -34.83
CA LYS A 257 35.71 -40.02 -34.32
C LYS A 257 35.16 -39.27 -33.11
N LEU A 258 33.88 -38.89 -33.15
CA LEU A 258 33.22 -38.19 -32.04
C LEU A 258 33.08 -39.07 -30.78
N GLN A 259 32.82 -40.37 -30.93
CA GLN A 259 32.76 -41.31 -29.80
C GLN A 259 34.10 -41.41 -29.05
N LYS A 260 35.22 -41.51 -29.78
CA LYS A 260 36.57 -41.51 -29.18
C LYS A 260 36.87 -40.20 -28.43
N LEU A 261 36.52 -39.06 -29.03
CA LEU A 261 36.67 -37.75 -28.38
C LEU A 261 35.82 -37.66 -27.10
N ARG A 262 34.57 -38.10 -27.17
CA ARG A 262 33.63 -38.09 -26.04
C ARG A 262 34.16 -38.88 -24.85
N TYR A 263 34.63 -40.10 -25.07
CA TYR A 263 35.21 -40.95 -24.01
C TYR A 263 36.39 -40.26 -23.31
N LYS A 264 37.31 -39.66 -24.07
CA LYS A 264 38.48 -38.95 -23.49
C LYS A 264 38.06 -37.71 -22.70
N ILE A 265 37.07 -36.95 -23.18
CA ILE A 265 36.52 -35.78 -22.46
C ILE A 265 35.81 -36.22 -21.17
N GLU A 266 35.01 -37.28 -21.22
CA GLU A 266 34.32 -37.83 -20.04
C GLU A 266 35.32 -38.30 -18.99
N LYS A 267 36.38 -39.01 -19.40
CA LYS A 267 37.47 -39.41 -18.50
C LYS A 267 38.19 -38.21 -17.88
N TYR A 268 38.51 -37.16 -18.65
CA TYR A 268 39.11 -35.94 -18.11
C TYR A 268 38.20 -35.25 -17.07
N LYS A 269 36.89 -35.20 -17.32
CA LYS A 269 35.92 -34.66 -16.36
C LYS A 269 35.88 -35.49 -15.07
N GLU A 270 35.91 -36.83 -15.20
CA GLU A 270 35.98 -37.74 -14.05
C GLU A 270 37.26 -37.52 -13.22
N ASP A 271 38.42 -37.48 -13.88
CA ASP A 271 39.72 -37.25 -13.22
C ASP A 271 39.75 -35.88 -12.51
N LYS A 272 39.15 -34.83 -13.10
CA LYS A 272 39.01 -33.51 -12.49
C LYS A 272 38.13 -33.52 -11.23
N GLU A 273 37.00 -34.24 -11.25
CA GLU A 273 36.15 -34.39 -10.06
C GLU A 273 36.84 -35.20 -8.97
N ASN A 274 37.57 -36.26 -9.33
CA ASN A 274 38.38 -37.04 -8.40
C ASN A 274 39.47 -36.17 -7.74
N GLU A 275 40.13 -35.29 -8.50
CA GLU A 275 41.16 -34.40 -7.95
C GLU A 275 40.61 -33.39 -6.94
N LYS A 276 39.33 -32.95 -7.04
CA LYS A 276 38.70 -32.10 -6.00
C LYS A 276 38.69 -32.77 -4.63
N ILE A 277 38.48 -34.08 -4.59
CA ILE A 277 38.47 -34.84 -3.34
C ILE A 277 39.90 -35.19 -2.89
N ASN A 278 40.78 -35.57 -3.83
CA ASN A 278 42.18 -35.88 -3.51
C ASN A 278 42.93 -34.66 -2.97
N CYS A 279 42.62 -33.46 -3.47
CA CYS A 279 43.18 -32.20 -3.03
C CYS A 279 43.04 -31.99 -1.50
N ILE A 280 41.94 -32.44 -0.88
CA ILE A 280 41.69 -32.32 0.56
C ILE A 280 42.85 -32.93 1.38
N LYS A 281 43.39 -34.07 0.95
CA LYS A 281 44.53 -34.72 1.64
C LYS A 281 45.83 -33.95 1.49
N LYS A 282 46.01 -33.22 0.37
CA LYS A 282 47.22 -32.44 0.09
C LYS A 282 47.39 -31.27 1.05
N PHE A 283 46.33 -30.79 1.72
CA PHE A 283 46.46 -29.73 2.75
C PHE A 283 47.35 -30.13 3.93
N PHE A 284 47.52 -31.42 4.18
CA PHE A 284 48.43 -31.93 5.23
C PHE A 284 49.84 -32.23 4.70
N ASN A 285 50.13 -31.92 3.43
CA ASN A 285 51.41 -32.09 2.78
C ASN A 285 51.85 -30.78 2.09
N PHE A 286 52.62 -29.97 2.83
CA PHE A 286 53.11 -28.67 2.37
C PHE A 286 53.90 -28.75 1.05
N GLU A 287 54.78 -29.74 0.89
CA GLU A 287 55.61 -29.85 -0.32
C GLU A 287 54.75 -30.15 -1.56
N ALA A 288 53.70 -30.97 -1.43
CA ALA A 288 52.77 -31.22 -2.53
C ALA A 288 52.03 -29.93 -2.96
N ILE A 289 51.58 -29.11 -2.02
CA ILE A 289 50.91 -27.83 -2.32
C ILE A 289 51.88 -26.84 -2.98
N LYS A 290 53.12 -26.78 -2.48
CA LYS A 290 54.19 -25.92 -3.00
C LYS A 290 54.55 -26.28 -4.45
N GLU A 291 54.63 -27.56 -4.76
CA GLU A 291 54.84 -28.06 -6.13
C GLU A 291 53.64 -27.72 -7.03
N ASP A 292 52.42 -27.97 -6.56
CA ASP A 292 51.19 -27.75 -7.32
C ASP A 292 50.97 -26.27 -7.67
N ILE A 293 51.14 -25.35 -6.71
CA ILE A 293 51.02 -23.92 -7.01
C ILE A 293 52.17 -23.47 -7.91
N GLY A 294 53.39 -23.96 -7.70
CA GLY A 294 54.54 -23.68 -8.59
C GLY A 294 54.31 -24.15 -10.03
N PHE A 295 53.62 -25.26 -10.23
CA PHE A 295 53.24 -25.77 -11.55
C PHE A 295 52.22 -24.88 -12.25
N ILE A 296 51.20 -24.39 -11.53
CA ILE A 296 50.19 -23.48 -12.07
C ILE A 296 50.80 -22.15 -12.48
N LEU A 297 51.71 -21.61 -11.67
CA LEU A 297 52.39 -20.34 -11.98
C LEU A 297 53.21 -20.39 -13.28
N LYS A 298 53.79 -21.54 -13.60
CA LYS A 298 54.53 -21.76 -14.86
C LYS A 298 53.62 -21.72 -16.10
N GLN A 299 52.29 -21.86 -15.96
CA GLN A 299 51.35 -21.82 -17.08
C GLN A 299 51.07 -20.41 -17.61
N PHE A 300 51.53 -19.37 -16.92
CA PHE A 300 51.39 -17.98 -17.34
C PHE A 300 52.58 -17.49 -18.21
N ASP A 301 53.29 -18.39 -18.90
CA ASP A 301 54.41 -18.07 -19.81
C ASP A 301 55.51 -17.19 -19.17
N ASN A 302 55.83 -17.42 -17.89
CA ASN A 302 56.76 -16.62 -17.07
C ASN A 302 56.33 -15.14 -16.84
N LYS A 303 55.07 -14.77 -17.12
CA LYS A 303 54.52 -13.48 -16.65
C LYS A 303 54.42 -13.51 -15.13
N CYS A 304 55.13 -12.61 -14.47
CA CYS A 304 55.05 -12.44 -13.01
C CYS A 304 53.82 -11.61 -12.59
N ILE A 305 53.35 -10.71 -13.47
CA ILE A 305 52.20 -9.85 -13.25
C ILE A 305 51.10 -10.27 -14.24
N ILE A 306 49.89 -10.49 -13.74
CA ILE A 306 48.76 -10.93 -14.55
C ILE A 306 47.49 -10.10 -14.27
N THR A 307 46.66 -10.00 -15.32
CA THR A 307 45.37 -9.30 -15.30
C THR A 307 44.20 -10.28 -15.10
N GLU A 308 42.99 -9.76 -14.86
CA GLU A 308 41.75 -10.55 -14.80
C GLU A 308 41.59 -11.43 -16.06
N MET A 309 41.90 -10.87 -17.23
CA MET A 309 41.85 -11.56 -18.51
C MET A 309 42.88 -12.69 -18.63
N ASP A 310 44.08 -12.54 -18.07
CA ASP A 310 45.08 -13.62 -18.04
C ASP A 310 44.62 -14.76 -17.12
N PHE A 311 44.04 -14.44 -15.96
CA PHE A 311 43.43 -15.44 -15.07
C PHE A 311 42.26 -16.17 -15.75
N TYR A 312 41.32 -15.45 -16.39
CA TYR A 312 40.22 -16.09 -17.12
C TYR A 312 40.69 -17.00 -18.24
N LYS A 313 41.81 -16.69 -18.91
CA LYS A 313 42.40 -17.60 -19.91
C LYS A 313 42.87 -18.91 -19.28
N LEU A 314 43.50 -18.87 -18.10
CA LEU A 314 43.89 -20.08 -17.37
C LEU A 314 42.65 -20.84 -16.87
N ASN A 315 41.68 -20.14 -16.25
CA ASN A 315 40.46 -20.77 -15.75
C ASN A 315 39.67 -21.43 -16.89
N ASN A 316 39.57 -20.77 -18.05
CA ASN A 316 38.98 -21.36 -19.24
C ASN A 316 39.74 -22.60 -19.72
N LYS A 317 41.08 -22.61 -19.73
CA LYS A 317 41.85 -23.83 -20.05
C LYS A 317 41.56 -24.98 -19.08
N TYR A 318 41.27 -24.67 -17.82
CA TYR A 318 40.92 -25.66 -16.80
C TYR A 318 39.45 -26.12 -16.86
N GLU A 319 38.53 -25.21 -17.18
CA GLU A 319 37.08 -25.47 -17.21
C GLU A 319 36.57 -25.96 -18.57
N TYR A 320 37.17 -25.50 -19.67
CA TYR A 320 36.72 -25.72 -21.04
C TYR A 320 37.87 -26.08 -21.98
N LEU A 321 37.72 -27.18 -22.72
CA LEU A 321 38.65 -27.53 -23.79
C LEU A 321 38.40 -26.66 -25.02
N SER A 322 39.45 -26.03 -25.56
CA SER A 322 39.33 -25.21 -26.78
C SER A 322 38.99 -26.10 -27.99
N PHE A 323 38.44 -25.49 -29.05
CA PHE A 323 38.09 -26.22 -30.28
C PHE A 323 39.33 -26.84 -30.95
N ASP A 324 40.46 -26.13 -30.93
CA ASP A 324 41.72 -26.59 -31.53
C ASP A 324 42.34 -27.79 -30.78
N ASP A 325 42.07 -27.90 -29.47
CA ASP A 325 42.57 -29.02 -28.66
C ASP A 325 41.80 -30.32 -28.94
N LYS A 326 40.52 -30.23 -29.36
CA LYS A 326 39.67 -31.41 -29.64
C LYS A 326 40.25 -32.31 -30.74
N ASN A 327 40.80 -31.72 -31.81
CA ASN A 327 41.42 -32.48 -32.89
C ASN A 327 42.74 -33.14 -32.44
N LYS A 328 43.55 -32.42 -31.65
CA LYS A 328 44.81 -32.94 -31.10
C LYS A 328 44.60 -34.09 -30.11
N ILE A 329 43.50 -34.07 -29.36
CA ILE A 329 43.07 -35.13 -28.43
C ILE A 329 42.66 -36.41 -29.18
N ILE A 330 42.00 -36.28 -30.34
CA ILE A 330 41.63 -37.44 -31.18
C ILE A 330 42.90 -38.15 -31.66
N ASP A 331 43.94 -37.39 -32.04
CA ASP A 331 45.20 -37.91 -32.58
C ASP A 331 46.26 -38.28 -31.50
N ASP A 332 45.87 -38.30 -30.21
CA ASP A 332 46.76 -38.64 -29.07
C ASP A 332 48.02 -37.76 -28.92
N SER A 333 48.03 -36.59 -29.56
CA SER A 333 49.17 -35.66 -29.58
C SER A 333 49.20 -34.68 -28.40
N PHE A 334 48.17 -34.68 -27.55
CA PHE A 334 47.98 -33.74 -26.46
C PHE A 334 47.36 -34.41 -25.21
N SER A 335 48.00 -34.24 -24.05
CA SER A 335 47.48 -34.67 -22.74
C SER A 335 47.00 -33.44 -21.96
N ILE A 336 45.78 -33.49 -21.42
CA ILE A 336 45.18 -32.37 -20.70
C ILE A 336 45.73 -32.35 -19.27
N PRO A 337 46.37 -31.26 -18.81
CA PRO A 337 46.89 -31.17 -17.45
C PRO A 337 45.75 -31.10 -16.42
N ILE A 338 45.87 -31.86 -15.33
CA ILE A 338 44.97 -31.77 -14.17
C ILE A 338 45.59 -30.82 -13.16
N PHE A 339 45.04 -29.62 -13.04
CA PHE A 339 45.51 -28.62 -12.07
C PHE A 339 44.91 -28.86 -10.69
N ASN A 340 45.69 -28.56 -9.64
CA ASN A 340 45.20 -28.61 -8.27
C ASN A 340 44.10 -27.54 -8.07
N PRO A 341 42.85 -27.95 -7.76
CA PRO A 341 41.71 -27.04 -7.66
C PRO A 341 41.83 -26.01 -6.52
N PHE A 342 42.50 -26.34 -5.41
CA PHE A 342 42.73 -25.38 -4.33
C PHE A 342 43.62 -24.22 -4.79
N CYS A 343 44.67 -24.50 -5.56
CA CYS A 343 45.60 -23.46 -6.00
C CYS A 343 44.94 -22.48 -6.98
N ILE A 344 44.09 -22.97 -7.90
CA ILE A 344 43.27 -22.11 -8.76
C ILE A 344 42.30 -21.27 -7.93
N PHE A 345 41.60 -21.92 -6.98
CA PHE A 345 40.68 -21.25 -6.07
C PHE A 345 41.38 -20.17 -5.24
N TYR A 346 42.55 -20.44 -4.68
CA TYR A 346 43.31 -19.48 -3.88
C TYR A 346 43.75 -18.26 -4.69
N ILE A 347 44.25 -18.48 -5.91
CA ILE A 347 44.61 -17.36 -6.81
C ILE A 347 43.36 -16.53 -7.11
N TYR A 348 42.23 -17.15 -7.43
CA TYR A 348 40.96 -16.46 -7.68
C TYR A 348 40.49 -15.62 -6.48
N GLU A 349 40.60 -16.15 -5.26
CA GLU A 349 40.20 -15.45 -4.04
C GLU A 349 41.04 -14.19 -3.80
N ILE A 350 42.35 -14.27 -4.00
CA ILE A 350 43.24 -13.11 -3.92
C ILE A 350 42.94 -12.11 -5.03
N PHE A 351 42.74 -12.61 -6.27
CA PHE A 351 42.36 -11.82 -7.43
C PHE A 351 41.10 -10.98 -7.18
N ASN A 352 39.99 -11.60 -6.77
CA ASN A 352 38.73 -10.91 -6.53
C ASN A 352 38.83 -9.83 -5.45
N PHE A 353 39.70 -10.02 -4.46
CA PHE A 353 39.89 -9.05 -3.40
C PHE A 353 40.76 -7.87 -3.83
N ASP A 354 41.88 -8.13 -4.52
CA ASP A 354 42.80 -7.10 -4.97
C ASP A 354 42.24 -6.29 -6.17
N PHE A 355 41.44 -6.89 -7.05
CA PHE A 355 40.81 -6.21 -8.20
C PHE A 355 39.84 -5.08 -7.83
N LEU A 356 39.27 -5.12 -6.62
CA LEU A 356 38.48 -4.01 -6.10
C LEU A 356 39.32 -2.71 -5.97
N TYR A 357 40.65 -2.82 -5.96
CA TYR A 357 41.56 -1.71 -5.71
C TYR A 357 42.73 -1.60 -6.72
N GLN A 358 43.03 -2.64 -7.53
CA GLN A 358 44.17 -2.70 -8.44
C GLN A 358 43.86 -3.51 -9.72
N GLU A 359 44.31 -3.06 -10.90
CA GLU A 359 44.04 -3.74 -12.19
C GLU A 359 44.99 -4.91 -12.52
N GLU A 360 46.05 -5.10 -11.72
CA GLU A 360 47.11 -6.08 -11.94
C GLU A 360 47.57 -6.72 -10.61
N VAL A 361 47.90 -8.01 -10.62
CA VAL A 361 48.37 -8.76 -9.43
C VAL A 361 49.70 -9.46 -9.71
N ASP A 362 50.65 -9.37 -8.78
CA ASP A 362 51.95 -10.06 -8.84
C ASP A 362 51.85 -11.48 -8.24
N LEU A 363 51.97 -12.49 -9.09
CA LEU A 363 51.89 -13.89 -8.72
C LEU A 363 53.03 -14.37 -7.82
N ASN A 364 54.21 -13.74 -7.87
CA ASN A 364 55.29 -14.07 -6.94
C ASN A 364 54.92 -13.67 -5.51
N ILE A 365 54.19 -12.55 -5.37
CA ILE A 365 53.67 -12.12 -4.07
C ILE A 365 52.59 -13.10 -3.59
N VAL A 366 51.66 -13.51 -4.45
CA VAL A 366 50.63 -14.53 -4.14
C VAL A 366 51.26 -15.85 -3.69
N TYR A 367 52.27 -16.32 -4.43
CA TYR A 367 53.05 -17.52 -4.10
C TYR A 367 53.71 -17.36 -2.73
N LYS A 368 54.45 -16.27 -2.53
CA LYS A 368 55.17 -16.00 -1.29
C LYS A 368 54.22 -15.95 -0.10
N TYR A 369 53.09 -15.27 -0.22
CA TYR A 369 52.10 -15.18 0.86
C TYR A 369 51.54 -16.54 1.25
N LEU A 370 51.23 -17.42 0.29
CA LEU A 370 50.75 -18.76 0.59
C LEU A 370 51.82 -19.59 1.31
N ILE A 371 53.05 -19.57 0.79
CA ILE A 371 54.13 -20.44 1.26
C ILE A 371 54.68 -19.97 2.61
N ASP A 372 54.95 -18.67 2.78
CA ASP A 372 55.51 -18.12 4.01
C ASP A 372 54.54 -18.27 5.20
N ASN A 373 53.22 -18.26 4.93
CA ASN A 373 52.19 -18.34 5.96
C ASN A 373 51.45 -19.69 6.02
N TRP A 374 51.86 -20.69 5.24
CA TRP A 374 51.14 -21.97 5.15
C TRP A 374 50.88 -22.60 6.52
N ASN A 375 51.93 -22.72 7.35
CA ASN A 375 51.82 -23.30 8.69
C ASN A 375 50.85 -22.55 9.60
N ASN A 376 50.66 -21.26 9.38
CA ASN A 376 49.73 -20.44 10.15
C ASN A 376 48.29 -20.62 9.67
N PHE A 377 48.04 -20.88 8.38
CA PHE A 377 46.70 -20.76 7.78
C PHE A 377 46.16 -21.99 7.03
N TYR A 378 46.92 -23.09 6.89
CA TYR A 378 46.52 -24.25 6.07
C TYR A 378 45.15 -24.85 6.43
N ILE A 379 44.79 -24.91 7.72
CA ILE A 379 43.45 -25.39 8.15
C ILE A 379 42.34 -24.39 7.80
N LEU A 380 42.62 -23.08 7.83
CA LEU A 380 41.66 -22.06 7.37
C LEU A 380 41.50 -22.10 5.84
N HIS A 381 42.58 -22.35 5.09
CA HIS A 381 42.50 -22.60 3.66
C HIS A 381 41.66 -23.86 3.35
N LEU A 382 41.83 -24.93 4.14
CA LEU A 382 41.00 -26.13 4.03
C LEU A 382 39.52 -25.82 4.32
N TYR A 383 39.23 -25.04 5.37
CA TYR A 383 37.88 -24.57 5.69
C TYR A 383 37.23 -23.85 4.50
N ASN A 384 37.92 -22.87 3.90
CA ASN A 384 37.43 -22.16 2.72
C ASN A 384 37.20 -23.08 1.52
N TYR A 385 38.12 -24.02 1.30
CA TYR A 385 38.07 -24.95 0.19
C TYR A 385 36.86 -25.89 0.29
N LEU A 386 36.60 -26.48 1.48
CA LEU A 386 35.44 -27.33 1.71
C LEU A 386 34.11 -26.60 1.46
N ILE A 387 34.03 -25.31 1.80
CA ILE A 387 32.88 -24.46 1.47
C ILE A 387 32.77 -24.26 -0.05
N ALA A 388 33.88 -23.95 -0.73
CA ALA A 388 33.91 -23.69 -2.16
C ALA A 388 33.39 -24.88 -2.97
N ILE A 389 33.78 -26.10 -2.60
CA ILE A 389 33.36 -27.35 -3.25
C ILE A 389 32.09 -27.96 -2.63
N ARG A 390 31.52 -27.33 -1.59
CA ARG A 390 30.35 -27.80 -0.82
C ARG A 390 30.48 -29.24 -0.30
N LYS A 391 31.67 -29.66 0.13
CA LYS A 391 31.96 -31.02 0.58
C LYS A 391 32.11 -31.10 2.10
N TYR A 392 30.99 -31.09 2.81
CA TYR A 392 30.93 -31.07 4.28
C TYR A 392 30.96 -32.46 4.94
N ASP A 393 30.83 -33.53 4.16
CA ASP A 393 30.76 -34.93 4.57
C ASP A 393 32.07 -35.70 4.37
N TYR A 394 33.20 -34.99 4.25
CA TYR A 394 34.50 -35.63 4.04
C TYR A 394 34.92 -36.44 5.28
N ASN A 395 35.27 -37.71 5.09
CA ASN A 395 35.64 -38.61 6.18
C ASN A 395 37.13 -38.48 6.55
N PHE A 396 37.45 -37.50 7.40
CA PHE A 396 38.78 -37.32 7.97
C PHE A 396 39.20 -38.52 8.85
N SER A 397 40.47 -38.92 8.74
CA SER A 397 41.11 -39.88 9.63
C SER A 397 41.21 -39.34 11.07
N ASN A 398 41.43 -40.22 12.05
CA ASN A 398 41.56 -39.80 13.44
C ASN A 398 42.75 -38.86 13.68
N GLU A 399 43.84 -39.03 12.92
CA GLU A 399 45.01 -38.16 12.99
C GLU A 399 44.71 -36.77 12.44
N GLU A 400 44.07 -36.67 11.27
CA GLU A 400 43.65 -35.39 10.67
C GLU A 400 42.64 -34.66 11.57
N LYS A 401 41.70 -35.39 12.19
CA LYS A 401 40.75 -34.83 13.17
C LYS A 401 41.48 -34.18 14.36
N GLU A 402 42.50 -34.82 14.90
CA GLU A 402 43.30 -34.25 16.00
C GLU A 402 44.14 -33.04 15.55
N ILE A 403 44.69 -33.06 14.34
CA ILE A 403 45.41 -31.91 13.77
C ILE A 403 44.47 -30.70 13.67
N ILE A 404 43.27 -30.87 13.10
CA ILE A 404 42.26 -29.81 12.98
C ILE A 404 41.86 -29.27 14.36
N ARG A 405 41.60 -30.15 15.34
CA ARG A 405 41.25 -29.73 16.72
C ARG A 405 42.37 -28.92 17.36
N ASN A 406 43.62 -29.37 17.25
CA ASN A 406 44.76 -28.71 17.89
C ASN A 406 45.11 -27.37 17.22
N TYR A 407 44.87 -27.24 15.91
CA TYR A 407 45.02 -25.97 15.21
C TYR A 407 44.15 -24.87 15.84
N PHE A 408 42.86 -25.12 16.06
CA PHE A 408 41.98 -24.13 16.68
C PHE A 408 42.24 -23.90 18.19
N LYS A 409 43.01 -24.77 18.87
CA LYS A 409 43.45 -24.57 20.27
C LYS A 409 44.59 -23.57 20.40
N ASN A 410 45.33 -23.33 19.32
CA ASN A 410 46.49 -22.46 19.36
C ASN A 410 46.07 -21.00 19.43
N ILE A 411 46.23 -20.38 20.62
CA ILE A 411 45.88 -18.97 20.88
C ILE A 411 46.66 -17.97 20.01
N ASN A 412 47.76 -18.38 19.39
CA ASN A 412 48.55 -17.52 18.50
C ASN A 412 47.93 -17.38 17.10
N ILE A 413 46.96 -18.23 16.75
CA ILE A 413 46.29 -18.17 15.45
C ILE A 413 45.09 -17.23 15.56
N GLN A 414 45.20 -16.07 14.92
CA GLN A 414 44.10 -15.10 14.84
C GLN A 414 43.19 -15.44 13.67
N PHE A 415 41.88 -15.48 13.87
CA PHE A 415 40.89 -15.67 12.83
C PHE A 415 39.53 -15.11 13.29
N PRO A 416 38.65 -14.70 12.37
CA PRO A 416 37.31 -14.22 12.70
C PRO A 416 36.53 -15.25 13.52
N LYS A 417 36.09 -14.88 14.71
CA LYS A 417 35.49 -15.85 15.66
C LYS A 417 34.16 -16.44 15.20
N TYR A 418 33.47 -15.83 14.22
CA TYR A 418 32.25 -16.40 13.64
C TYR A 418 32.47 -17.79 13.01
N ILE A 419 33.69 -18.07 12.53
CA ILE A 419 34.05 -19.37 11.94
C ILE A 419 33.82 -20.51 12.94
N LEU A 420 34.01 -20.26 14.24
CA LEU A 420 33.80 -21.26 15.31
C LEU A 420 32.39 -21.87 15.25
N LEU A 421 31.37 -21.09 14.88
CA LEU A 421 30.00 -21.59 14.76
C LEU A 421 29.83 -22.62 13.64
N HIS A 422 30.74 -22.64 12.68
CA HIS A 422 30.63 -23.39 11.44
C HIS A 422 31.57 -24.58 11.35
N LEU A 423 32.58 -24.65 12.21
CA LEU A 423 33.63 -25.67 12.15
C LEU A 423 33.07 -27.10 12.09
N GLU A 424 32.21 -27.49 13.02
CA GLU A 424 31.62 -28.83 13.06
C GLU A 424 30.83 -29.16 11.79
N LYS A 425 30.15 -28.16 11.22
CA LYS A 425 29.37 -28.30 10.00
C LYS A 425 30.28 -28.45 8.79
N VAL A 426 31.32 -27.64 8.68
CA VAL A 426 32.22 -27.63 7.53
C VAL A 426 33.12 -28.86 7.51
N PHE A 427 33.61 -29.29 8.67
CA PHE A 427 34.50 -30.44 8.78
C PHE A 427 33.78 -31.78 8.98
N GLY A 428 32.50 -31.78 9.35
CA GLY A 428 31.68 -32.99 9.45
C GLY A 428 31.94 -33.84 10.70
N PHE A 429 32.58 -33.29 11.74
CA PHE A 429 32.81 -33.98 13.02
C PHE A 429 32.87 -32.99 14.20
N ASP A 430 32.69 -33.52 15.43
CA ASP A 430 32.72 -32.73 16.66
C ASP A 430 34.13 -32.19 16.97
N ILE A 431 34.22 -30.86 17.09
CA ILE A 431 35.45 -30.11 17.37
C ILE A 431 35.54 -29.68 18.84
N ASP A 432 34.49 -29.88 19.66
CA ASP A 432 34.36 -29.45 21.05
C ASP A 432 34.41 -27.92 21.21
N LEU A 433 33.48 -27.24 20.52
CA LEU A 433 33.43 -25.78 20.42
C LEU A 433 33.43 -25.06 21.78
N LYS A 434 32.93 -25.70 22.84
CA LYS A 434 32.82 -25.13 24.20
C LYS A 434 34.18 -24.72 24.78
N ARG A 435 35.28 -25.33 24.35
CA ARG A 435 36.63 -25.02 24.85
C ARG A 435 37.26 -23.77 24.22
N PHE A 436 36.68 -23.23 23.16
CA PHE A 436 37.27 -22.16 22.35
C PHE A 436 36.57 -20.80 22.51
N ILE A 437 35.61 -20.71 23.45
CA ILE A 437 34.75 -19.55 23.61
C ILE A 437 35.06 -18.89 24.95
N ASP A 438 35.70 -17.73 24.90
CA ASP A 438 35.90 -16.81 26.01
C ASP A 438 35.05 -15.54 25.82
N ASP A 439 35.01 -14.68 26.84
CA ASP A 439 34.23 -13.42 26.80
C ASP A 439 34.60 -12.55 25.59
N LYS A 440 35.89 -12.51 25.23
CA LYS A 440 36.38 -11.73 24.10
C LYS A 440 35.84 -12.28 22.78
N SER A 441 35.84 -13.60 22.62
CA SER A 441 35.33 -14.28 21.44
C SER A 441 33.82 -14.16 21.31
N ILE A 442 33.09 -14.15 22.44
CA ILE A 442 31.65 -13.89 22.49
C ILE A 442 31.35 -12.45 22.01
N ILE A 443 32.07 -11.46 22.54
CA ILE A 443 31.89 -10.06 22.15
C ILE A 443 32.16 -9.88 20.65
N GLU A 444 33.25 -10.45 20.14
CA GLU A 444 33.59 -10.42 18.72
C GLU A 444 32.50 -11.08 17.88
N LEU A 445 31.99 -12.24 18.30
CA LEU A 445 30.92 -12.96 17.61
C LEU A 445 29.65 -12.12 17.47
N LEU A 446 29.24 -11.44 18.54
CA LEU A 446 28.05 -10.57 18.57
C LEU A 446 28.23 -9.23 17.85
N SER A 447 29.47 -8.91 17.45
CA SER A 447 29.82 -7.69 16.73
C SER A 447 29.82 -7.84 15.21
N TYR A 448 29.57 -9.05 14.69
CA TYR A 448 29.49 -9.28 13.24
C TYR A 448 28.08 -9.04 12.69
N PRO A 449 27.96 -8.65 11.41
CA PRO A 449 26.68 -8.70 10.70
C PRO A 449 26.08 -10.10 10.78
N TYR A 450 24.76 -10.20 10.99
CA TYR A 450 24.09 -11.49 11.18
C TYR A 450 24.25 -12.46 10.00
N TYR A 451 24.52 -11.96 8.79
CA TYR A 451 24.86 -12.81 7.65
C TYR A 451 25.99 -13.81 7.95
N PHE A 452 27.02 -13.40 8.70
CA PHE A 452 28.13 -14.27 9.09
C PHE A 452 27.78 -15.24 10.24
N ILE A 453 26.68 -14.97 10.94
CA ILE A 453 26.20 -15.73 12.10
C ILE A 453 24.99 -16.63 11.74
N LYS A 454 24.44 -16.53 10.51
CA LYS A 454 23.41 -17.43 9.96
C LYS A 454 23.93 -18.86 9.88
N GLU A 455 23.04 -19.85 9.72
CA GLU A 455 23.41 -21.28 9.67
C GLU A 455 24.35 -21.68 8.52
N CYS A 456 24.49 -20.85 7.49
CA CYS A 456 25.36 -21.15 6.34
C CYS A 456 26.80 -20.69 6.60
N PRO A 457 27.81 -21.56 6.37
CA PRO A 457 29.20 -21.19 6.55
C PRO A 457 29.64 -20.17 5.49
N CYS A 458 30.30 -19.10 5.92
CA CYS A 458 30.90 -18.10 5.05
C CYS A 458 32.42 -18.30 4.93
N GLN A 459 32.97 -17.96 3.76
CA GLN A 459 34.41 -17.95 3.50
C GLN A 459 35.07 -16.70 4.10
N ILE A 460 36.38 -16.79 4.38
CA ILE A 460 37.24 -15.66 4.75
C ILE A 460 38.30 -15.40 3.68
N LEU A 461 38.84 -14.19 3.63
CA LEU A 461 40.05 -13.96 2.85
C LEU A 461 41.28 -14.31 3.71
N ILE A 462 42.22 -15.03 3.11
CA ILE A 462 43.48 -15.41 3.73
C ILE A 462 44.61 -15.04 2.77
N SER A 463 45.45 -14.07 3.14
CA SER A 463 46.65 -13.65 2.42
C SER A 463 47.84 -13.62 3.39
N ASP A 464 48.64 -12.54 3.40
CA ASP A 464 49.48 -12.14 4.53
C ASP A 464 48.68 -11.80 5.81
N ARG A 465 47.37 -11.56 5.68
CA ARG A 465 46.43 -11.27 6.78
C ARG A 465 45.14 -12.05 6.59
N ILE A 466 44.34 -12.14 7.65
CA ILE A 466 42.99 -12.67 7.58
C ILE A 466 41.99 -11.52 7.66
N SER A 467 41.06 -11.48 6.71
CA SER A 467 39.96 -10.52 6.70
C SER A 467 38.64 -11.20 6.37
N ILE A 468 37.54 -10.54 6.73
CA ILE A 468 36.20 -11.02 6.41
C ILE A 468 35.95 -10.78 4.92
N LYS A 469 35.55 -11.82 4.21
CA LYS A 469 35.11 -11.70 2.81
C LYS A 469 33.71 -11.09 2.81
N TYR A 470 33.60 -9.81 2.50
CA TYR A 470 32.30 -9.21 2.20
C TYR A 470 31.79 -9.82 0.87
N PRO A 471 30.52 -10.26 0.78
CA PRO A 471 29.98 -10.76 -0.48
C PRO A 471 30.18 -9.71 -1.57
N VAL A 472 30.78 -10.14 -2.69
CA VAL A 472 31.12 -9.26 -3.82
C VAL A 472 29.83 -8.73 -4.43
N GLY A 473 29.66 -7.42 -4.35
CA GLY A 473 28.43 -6.71 -4.68
C GLY A 473 28.23 -5.64 -3.63
N ARG A 474 28.32 -4.38 -4.04
CA ARG A 474 28.17 -3.15 -3.23
C ARG A 474 27.23 -3.35 -2.02
N PRO A 475 27.47 -2.69 -0.87
CA PRO A 475 26.47 -2.54 0.19
C PRO A 475 25.33 -1.60 -0.27
N SER A 476 24.87 -1.73 -1.53
CA SER A 476 23.79 -0.94 -2.11
C SER A 476 22.41 -1.48 -1.75
N TYR A 477 22.34 -2.65 -1.12
CA TYR A 477 21.14 -3.15 -0.46
C TYR A 477 21.60 -3.91 0.79
N VAL A 478 21.82 -3.17 1.88
CA VAL A 478 21.90 -3.78 3.19
C VAL A 478 20.49 -4.36 3.42
N ASP A 479 20.27 -5.63 3.08
CA ASP A 479 19.01 -6.33 3.34
C ASP A 479 18.66 -6.17 4.81
N LEU A 480 17.78 -5.23 5.15
CA LEU A 480 17.28 -4.93 6.50
C LEU A 480 16.68 -6.15 7.23
N GLU A 481 16.64 -7.31 6.57
CA GLU A 481 16.35 -8.64 7.14
C GLU A 481 17.32 -9.08 8.27
N PHE A 482 18.37 -8.31 8.59
CA PHE A 482 19.24 -8.58 9.75
C PHE A 482 18.70 -8.07 11.09
N GLU A 483 17.45 -7.63 11.20
CA GLU A 483 16.98 -7.02 12.47
C GLU A 483 16.35 -8.00 13.46
N THR A 484 16.07 -9.24 13.06
CA THR A 484 15.55 -10.29 13.95
C THR A 484 16.32 -11.59 13.77
N PHE A 485 17.31 -11.83 14.64
CA PHE A 485 18.07 -13.07 14.66
C PHE A 485 17.79 -13.88 15.93
N ASN A 486 17.43 -15.15 15.75
CA ASN A 486 17.17 -16.05 16.86
C ASN A 486 18.50 -16.61 17.42
N PHE A 487 18.97 -16.03 18.52
CA PHE A 487 20.19 -16.47 19.19
C PHE A 487 20.09 -17.84 19.87
N ASN A 488 18.91 -18.46 19.99
CA ASN A 488 18.74 -19.72 20.73
C ASN A 488 19.61 -20.86 20.20
N SER A 489 19.77 -20.97 18.88
CA SER A 489 20.61 -22.00 18.25
C SER A 489 22.08 -21.83 18.65
N ILE A 490 22.57 -20.59 18.66
CA ILE A 490 23.93 -20.24 19.08
C ILE A 490 24.10 -20.48 20.57
N ILE A 491 23.20 -19.95 21.40
CA ILE A 491 23.22 -20.10 22.87
C ILE A 491 23.29 -21.60 23.25
N LYS A 492 22.47 -22.43 22.60
CA LYS A 492 22.48 -23.88 22.80
C LYS A 492 23.80 -24.52 22.34
N LYS A 493 24.31 -24.11 21.16
CA LYS A 493 25.56 -24.63 20.58
C LYS A 493 26.78 -24.30 21.45
N LEU A 494 26.84 -23.07 21.96
CA LEU A 494 27.91 -22.61 22.85
C LEU A 494 27.70 -23.07 24.30
N ASN A 495 26.48 -23.49 24.67
CA ASN A 495 26.09 -23.89 26.02
C ASN A 495 26.37 -22.81 27.06
N ILE A 496 25.95 -21.58 26.75
CA ILE A 496 26.11 -20.39 27.59
C ILE A 496 24.73 -19.95 28.07
N ASP A 497 24.66 -19.38 29.27
CA ASP A 497 23.42 -18.81 29.79
C ASP A 497 23.06 -17.48 29.10
N LYS A 498 21.77 -17.27 28.80
CA LYS A 498 21.31 -16.05 28.13
C LYS A 498 21.51 -14.79 28.97
N TYR A 499 21.32 -14.89 30.29
CA TYR A 499 21.46 -13.76 31.20
C TYR A 499 22.94 -13.39 31.34
N TYR A 500 23.84 -14.38 31.39
CA TYR A 500 25.28 -14.14 31.32
C TYR A 500 25.69 -13.37 30.06
N LEU A 501 25.19 -13.76 28.88
CA LEU A 501 25.47 -13.05 27.64
C LEU A 501 24.97 -11.61 27.68
N LEU A 502 23.75 -11.38 28.20
CA LEU A 502 23.19 -10.04 28.31
C LEU A 502 23.97 -9.17 29.31
N ASP A 503 24.36 -9.72 30.47
CA ASP A 503 25.22 -9.04 31.46
C ASP A 503 26.56 -8.63 30.82
N LEU A 504 27.18 -9.53 30.05
CA LEU A 504 28.43 -9.27 29.33
C LEU A 504 28.24 -8.17 28.27
N CYS A 505 27.14 -8.21 27.52
CA CYS A 505 26.83 -7.20 26.50
C CYS A 505 26.67 -5.80 27.10
N ILE A 506 25.84 -5.68 28.15
CA ILE A 506 25.58 -4.42 28.85
C ILE A 506 26.87 -3.81 29.41
N LYS A 507 27.78 -4.65 29.93
CA LYS A 507 29.06 -4.20 30.50
C LYS A 507 30.03 -3.63 29.46
N HIS A 508 29.96 -4.08 28.21
CA HIS A 508 30.95 -3.79 27.17
C HIS A 508 30.43 -2.92 26.01
N ILE A 509 29.18 -2.47 26.09
CA ILE A 509 28.57 -1.62 25.07
C ILE A 509 29.24 -0.24 25.05
N ASP A 510 29.48 0.27 23.85
CA ASP A 510 30.15 1.55 23.61
C ASP A 510 29.28 2.37 22.67
N ILE A 511 28.43 3.20 23.27
CA ILE A 511 27.38 3.96 22.57
C ILE A 511 27.96 5.00 21.63
N GLU A 512 28.98 5.74 22.06
CA GLU A 512 29.59 6.83 21.29
C GLU A 512 30.16 6.32 19.95
N ASN A 513 30.74 5.11 19.95
CA ASN A 513 31.26 4.51 18.72
C ASN A 513 30.21 3.70 17.94
N ALA A 514 29.13 3.25 18.60
CA ALA A 514 28.06 2.48 17.97
C ALA A 514 27.27 3.28 16.93
N ILE A 515 27.24 4.62 17.01
CA ILE A 515 26.53 5.47 16.02
C ILE A 515 27.15 5.44 14.61
N ASN A 516 28.38 4.96 14.46
CA ASN A 516 29.04 4.90 13.15
C ASN A 516 28.62 3.60 12.44
N PHE A 517 27.79 3.68 11.40
CA PHE A 517 27.38 2.54 10.59
C PHE A 517 28.09 2.48 9.22
N PRO A 518 28.53 1.30 8.74
CA PRO A 518 28.58 0.02 9.44
C PRO A 518 29.81 -0.06 10.34
N SER A 519 29.64 -0.40 11.62
CA SER A 519 30.75 -0.73 12.53
C SER A 519 30.45 -1.94 13.39
N TYR A 520 31.51 -2.61 13.86
CA TYR A 520 31.41 -3.70 14.82
C TYR A 520 30.64 -3.32 16.08
N LYS A 521 30.77 -2.05 16.52
CA LYS A 521 30.07 -1.52 17.71
C LYS A 521 28.57 -1.34 17.48
N TYR A 522 28.17 -0.95 16.27
CA TYR A 522 26.76 -0.88 15.89
C TYR A 522 26.10 -2.26 15.95
N TYR A 523 26.71 -3.26 15.31
CA TYR A 523 26.18 -4.64 15.35
C TYR A 523 26.13 -5.21 16.77
N PHE A 524 27.11 -4.87 17.61
CA PHE A 524 27.10 -5.25 19.02
C PHE A 524 25.93 -4.65 19.80
N LEU A 525 25.59 -3.37 19.56
CA LEU A 525 24.41 -2.72 20.12
C LEU A 525 23.11 -3.44 19.68
N VAL A 526 22.93 -3.66 18.38
CA VAL A 526 21.73 -4.34 17.84
C VAL A 526 21.59 -5.76 18.42
N SER A 527 22.69 -6.52 18.50
CA SER A 527 22.76 -7.83 19.18
C SER A 527 22.34 -7.76 20.64
N THR A 528 22.77 -6.72 21.37
CA THR A 528 22.40 -6.52 22.78
C THR A 528 20.89 -6.34 22.94
N ILE A 529 20.27 -5.50 22.10
CA ILE A 529 18.83 -5.26 22.12
C ILE A 529 18.04 -6.52 21.74
N ASN A 530 18.51 -7.25 20.72
CA ASN A 530 17.87 -8.49 20.29
C ASN A 530 17.98 -9.59 21.36
N LEU A 531 19.13 -9.72 22.04
CA LEU A 531 19.30 -10.63 23.18
C LEU A 531 18.35 -10.28 24.33
N TYR A 532 18.22 -8.99 24.69
CA TYR A 532 17.23 -8.53 25.66
C TYR A 532 15.79 -8.92 25.26
N ASN A 533 15.44 -8.81 23.99
CA ASN A 533 14.13 -9.22 23.51
C ASN A 533 13.87 -10.73 23.62
N SER A 534 14.93 -11.54 23.71
CA SER A 534 14.89 -13.01 23.78
C SER A 534 14.92 -13.63 25.18
N VAL A 535 15.09 -12.84 26.25
CA VAL A 535 15.08 -13.32 27.64
C VAL A 535 13.69 -13.27 28.25
N ASP A 536 13.38 -14.22 29.14
CA ASP A 536 12.05 -14.38 29.72
C ASP A 536 11.76 -13.37 30.84
N ASN A 537 12.71 -13.14 31.76
CA ASN A 537 12.55 -12.18 32.87
C ASN A 537 13.26 -10.85 32.57
N LYS A 538 12.60 -10.01 31.79
CA LYS A 538 13.14 -8.72 31.29
C LYS A 538 13.28 -7.64 32.36
N ILE A 539 12.49 -7.71 33.44
CA ILE A 539 12.32 -6.62 34.43
C ILE A 539 13.66 -6.16 35.03
N LYS A 540 14.58 -7.09 35.31
CA LYS A 540 15.91 -6.79 35.86
C LYS A 540 16.75 -5.87 34.95
N TYR A 541 16.51 -5.93 33.64
CA TYR A 541 17.34 -5.28 32.62
C TYR A 541 16.66 -4.08 31.96
N THR A 542 15.34 -3.96 32.11
CA THR A 542 14.52 -2.98 31.39
C THR A 542 15.04 -1.56 31.55
N ASP A 543 15.33 -1.10 32.77
CA ASP A 543 15.79 0.28 33.00
C ASP A 543 17.14 0.56 32.34
N LYS A 544 18.08 -0.39 32.41
CA LYS A 544 19.39 -0.25 31.77
C LYS A 544 19.28 -0.26 30.25
N ILE A 545 18.37 -1.05 29.68
CA ILE A 545 18.13 -1.07 28.23
C ILE A 545 17.44 0.22 27.77
N LYS A 546 16.50 0.77 28.55
CA LYS A 546 15.91 2.08 28.28
C LYS A 546 16.98 3.17 28.23
N GLU A 547 17.89 3.19 29.21
CA GLU A 547 19.04 4.10 29.25
C GLU A 547 19.94 3.95 28.01
N ILE A 548 20.34 2.73 27.66
CA ILE A 548 21.16 2.41 26.49
C ILE A 548 20.53 2.93 25.18
N ILE A 549 19.23 2.73 24.99
CA ILE A 549 18.50 3.19 23.80
C ILE A 549 18.48 4.72 23.76
N LEU A 550 18.12 5.39 24.86
CA LEU A 550 18.06 6.85 24.91
C LEU A 550 19.45 7.50 24.72
N GLU A 551 20.50 6.93 25.31
CA GLU A 551 21.88 7.39 25.10
C GLU A 551 22.30 7.23 23.65
N TYR A 552 21.93 6.13 22.99
CA TYR A 552 22.20 5.92 21.57
C TYR A 552 21.57 7.02 20.71
N PHE A 553 20.27 7.27 20.88
CA PHE A 553 19.57 8.31 20.14
C PHE A 553 20.08 9.72 20.46
N LYS A 554 20.51 9.97 21.70
CA LYS A 554 21.14 11.24 22.06
C LYS A 554 22.47 11.41 21.33
N ALA A 555 23.30 10.36 21.29
CA ALA A 555 24.57 10.38 20.58
C ALA A 555 24.40 10.58 19.05
N THR A 556 23.33 10.06 18.45
CA THR A 556 23.00 10.31 17.04
C THR A 556 22.48 11.74 16.78
N LEU A 557 22.00 12.44 17.81
CA LEU A 557 21.59 13.84 17.73
C LEU A 557 22.72 14.84 18.05
N ASP A 558 23.80 14.41 18.74
CA ASP A 558 24.91 15.28 19.13
C ASP A 558 26.02 15.38 18.06
N LYS A 559 26.05 14.49 17.05
CA LYS A 559 27.10 14.44 16.02
C LYS A 559 26.69 15.17 14.74
N SER A 560 27.22 16.38 14.51
CA SER A 560 26.83 17.23 13.36
C SER A 560 27.11 16.63 11.97
N ASN A 561 27.94 15.59 11.87
CA ASN A 561 28.19 14.81 10.65
C ASN A 561 27.43 13.48 10.69
N ASN A 562 26.11 13.53 10.56
CA ASN A 562 25.20 12.38 10.55
C ASN A 562 25.19 11.56 9.24
N GLY A 563 26.17 11.77 8.35
CA GLY A 563 26.25 11.06 7.07
C GLY A 563 26.46 9.54 7.17
N ILE A 564 26.63 8.99 8.38
CA ILE A 564 27.01 7.60 8.68
C ILE A 564 26.07 6.98 9.76
N THR A 565 25.02 7.67 10.20
CA THR A 565 24.12 7.18 11.28
C THR A 565 22.90 6.44 10.70
N HIS A 566 22.86 5.12 10.88
CA HIS A 566 21.71 4.26 10.57
C HIS A 566 20.97 3.89 11.87
N ILE A 567 19.64 3.87 11.87
CA ILE A 567 18.84 3.45 13.03
C ILE A 567 17.96 2.29 12.57
N SER A 568 18.17 1.11 13.17
CA SER A 568 17.46 -0.11 12.78
C SER A 568 16.01 -0.09 13.26
N THR A 569 15.09 -0.72 12.53
CA THR A 569 13.68 -0.93 12.95
C THR A 569 13.60 -1.65 14.30
N LEU A 570 14.52 -2.59 14.62
CA LEU A 570 14.61 -3.19 15.96
C LEU A 570 14.72 -2.16 17.10
N LEU A 571 15.48 -1.07 16.90
CA LEU A 571 15.64 0.00 17.88
C LEU A 571 14.36 0.84 17.95
N ILE A 572 13.77 1.14 16.79
CA ILE A 572 12.49 1.88 16.66
C ILE A 572 11.35 1.11 17.37
N ASP A 573 11.20 -0.18 17.10
CA ASP A 573 10.23 -1.07 17.72
C ASP A 573 10.43 -1.16 19.24
N SER A 574 11.70 -1.20 19.67
CA SER A 574 12.03 -1.26 21.10
C SER A 574 11.63 0.03 21.81
N VAL A 575 11.71 1.19 21.16
CA VAL A 575 11.18 2.46 21.71
C VAL A 575 9.67 2.36 21.95
N ILE A 576 8.89 1.85 20.99
CA ILE A 576 7.44 1.68 21.14
C ILE A 576 7.13 0.70 22.28
N LYS A 577 7.76 -0.48 22.27
CA LYS A 577 7.55 -1.54 23.28
C LYS A 577 7.93 -1.13 24.70
N LEU A 578 8.89 -0.22 24.85
CA LEU A 578 9.40 0.25 26.13
C LEU A 578 8.78 1.59 26.58
N ASP A 579 7.82 2.13 25.82
CA ASP A 579 7.14 3.40 26.07
C ASP A 579 8.11 4.59 26.16
N LEU A 580 9.08 4.65 25.23
CA LEU A 580 10.12 5.69 25.16
C LEU A 580 9.85 6.76 24.09
N MET A 581 8.72 6.70 23.37
CA MET A 581 8.42 7.61 22.26
C MET A 581 8.42 9.08 22.70
N ASN A 582 7.80 9.38 23.84
CA ASN A 582 7.77 10.72 24.41
C ASN A 582 9.18 11.25 24.71
N ASP A 583 10.03 10.41 25.30
CA ASP A 583 11.40 10.78 25.65
C ASP A 583 12.24 11.04 24.38
N LEU A 584 12.12 10.19 23.36
CA LEU A 584 12.84 10.39 22.11
C LEU A 584 12.37 11.66 21.39
N LEU A 585 11.06 11.89 21.29
CA LEU A 585 10.53 13.08 20.64
C LEU A 585 10.99 14.36 21.38
N LYS A 586 11.07 14.35 22.71
CA LYS A 586 11.64 15.47 23.48
C LYS A 586 13.15 15.66 23.23
N LEU A 587 13.92 14.59 23.07
CA LEU A 587 15.33 14.70 22.68
C LEU A 587 15.44 15.38 21.30
N ILE A 588 14.63 14.97 20.34
CA ILE A 588 14.63 15.56 18.99
C ILE A 588 14.18 17.02 19.02
N LEU A 589 13.11 17.34 19.75
CA LEU A 589 12.57 18.71 19.89
C LEU A 589 13.60 19.72 20.44
N ASN A 590 14.51 19.23 21.29
CA ASN A 590 15.56 20.04 21.91
C ASN A 590 16.87 20.07 21.11
N SER A 591 16.97 19.29 20.03
CA SER A 591 18.14 19.34 19.16
C SER A 591 18.09 20.56 18.24
N ASN A 592 19.26 21.02 17.78
CA ASN A 592 19.37 22.05 16.74
C ASN A 592 19.52 21.44 15.33
N PHE A 593 19.71 20.12 15.24
CA PHE A 593 19.81 19.39 13.98
C PHE A 593 19.36 17.93 14.13
N ILE A 594 18.94 17.32 13.04
CA ILE A 594 18.60 15.89 12.97
C ILE A 594 19.11 15.28 11.66
N GLY A 595 19.47 14.00 11.71
CA GLY A 595 19.70 13.21 10.50
C GLY A 595 18.38 12.77 9.83
N ILE A 596 18.43 12.42 8.54
CA ILE A 596 17.26 11.93 7.77
C ILE A 596 16.57 10.73 8.45
N CYS A 597 17.34 9.81 9.03
CA CYS A 597 16.80 8.66 9.75
C CYS A 597 15.87 9.05 10.91
N HIS A 598 16.20 10.11 11.68
CA HIS A 598 15.33 10.61 12.76
C HIS A 598 14.03 11.20 12.21
N TYR A 599 14.12 11.92 11.10
CA TYR A 599 12.96 12.48 10.42
C TYR A 599 12.00 11.38 9.93
N ASN A 600 12.55 10.29 9.37
CA ASN A 600 11.76 9.13 8.94
C ASN A 600 11.08 8.44 10.12
N ILE A 601 11.77 8.29 11.26
CA ILE A 601 11.18 7.74 12.49
C ILE A 601 9.99 8.58 12.97
N ILE A 602 10.16 9.90 13.02
CA ILE A 602 9.07 10.82 13.39
C ILE A 602 7.88 10.66 12.44
N SER A 603 8.13 10.50 11.15
CA SER A 603 7.09 10.32 10.12
C SER A 603 6.34 9.00 10.28
N GLN A 604 7.08 7.89 10.39
CA GLN A 604 6.50 6.56 10.64
C GLN A 604 5.67 6.54 11.93
N TRP A 605 6.16 7.13 13.01
CA TRP A 605 5.41 7.21 14.25
C TRP A 605 4.19 8.11 14.16
N GLN A 606 4.26 9.21 13.43
CA GLN A 606 3.10 10.05 13.16
C GLN A 606 2.01 9.23 12.48
N ASP A 607 2.34 8.49 11.42
CA ASP A 607 1.38 7.65 10.70
C ASP A 607 0.82 6.54 11.60
N SER A 608 1.67 5.83 12.34
CA SER A 608 1.19 4.80 13.27
C SER A 608 0.31 5.37 14.39
N ILE A 609 0.60 6.56 14.92
CA ILE A 609 -0.27 7.24 15.90
C ILE A 609 -1.63 7.61 15.28
N ILE A 610 -1.66 8.00 14.01
CA ILE A 610 -2.89 8.43 13.32
C ILE A 610 -3.74 7.22 12.90
N PHE A 611 -3.12 6.20 12.32
CA PHE A 611 -3.80 5.12 11.59
C PHE A 611 -3.81 3.77 12.32
N ASP A 612 -2.86 3.48 13.21
CA ASP A 612 -2.66 2.13 13.79
C ASP A 612 -3.18 1.96 15.23
N ASN A 613 -4.28 2.61 15.59
CA ASN A 613 -4.88 2.59 16.95
C ASN A 613 -3.94 3.08 18.08
N LEU A 614 -2.85 3.80 17.76
CA LEU A 614 -1.91 4.35 18.73
C LEU A 614 -2.20 5.83 19.07
N TYR A 615 -3.45 6.27 18.89
CA TYR A 615 -3.79 7.69 19.01
C TYR A 615 -3.40 8.28 20.36
N ASN A 616 -2.43 9.19 20.35
CA ASN A 616 -1.96 9.94 21.50
C ASN A 616 -1.73 11.39 21.11
N LYS A 617 -2.59 12.28 21.65
CA LYS A 617 -2.55 13.71 21.34
C LYS A 617 -1.25 14.37 21.80
N ASP A 618 -0.71 14.01 22.96
CA ASP A 618 0.48 14.66 23.51
C ASP A 618 1.73 14.35 22.66
N LEU A 619 1.83 13.12 22.14
CA LEU A 619 2.91 12.75 21.21
C LEU A 619 2.78 13.50 19.88
N LEU A 620 1.57 13.58 19.33
CA LEU A 620 1.27 14.35 18.12
C LEU A 620 1.60 15.85 18.32
N ASP A 621 1.33 16.40 19.50
CA ASP A 621 1.61 17.79 19.85
C ASP A 621 3.13 18.09 19.84
N ILE A 622 3.94 17.16 20.35
CA ILE A 622 5.41 17.27 20.33
C ILE A 622 5.93 17.13 18.90
N ILE A 623 5.41 16.16 18.11
CA ILE A 623 5.76 15.98 16.69
C ILE A 623 5.49 17.28 15.92
N TYR A 624 4.32 17.88 16.13
CA TYR A 624 3.97 19.16 15.52
C TYR A 624 4.98 20.27 15.87
N GLU A 625 5.39 20.38 17.14
CA GLU A 625 6.38 21.37 17.56
C GLU A 625 7.75 21.14 16.91
N ILE A 626 8.21 19.88 16.81
CA ILE A 626 9.44 19.52 16.08
C ILE A 626 9.35 20.01 14.63
N ARG A 627 8.24 19.75 13.94
CA ARG A 627 8.04 20.11 12.53
C ARG A 627 8.01 21.62 12.33
N GLU A 628 7.41 22.37 13.26
CA GLU A 628 7.45 23.84 13.24
C GLU A 628 8.87 24.38 13.37
N LYS A 629 9.67 23.81 14.28
CA LYS A 629 11.09 24.19 14.40
C LYS A 629 11.89 23.83 13.15
N ILE A 630 11.61 22.71 12.50
CA ILE A 630 12.21 22.36 11.20
C ILE A 630 11.87 23.42 10.14
N ARG A 631 10.60 23.80 10.00
CA ARG A 631 10.15 24.80 9.02
C ARG A 631 10.75 26.17 9.24
N LYS A 632 10.84 26.59 10.50
CA LYS A 632 11.50 27.85 10.91
C LYS A 632 13.02 27.78 10.78
N LYS A 633 13.57 26.63 10.37
CA LYS A 633 15.00 26.34 10.26
C LYS A 633 15.75 26.43 11.60
N GLU A 634 15.02 26.27 12.70
CA GLU A 634 15.57 26.15 14.05
C GLU A 634 16.17 24.75 14.28
N ILE A 635 15.54 23.72 13.70
CA ILE A 635 16.12 22.37 13.54
C ILE A 635 16.58 22.22 12.09
N LYS A 636 17.85 21.92 11.86
CA LYS A 636 18.39 21.64 10.52
C LYS A 636 18.40 20.15 10.22
N ILE A 637 17.86 19.74 9.08
CA ILE A 637 18.02 18.36 8.60
C ILE A 637 19.37 18.26 7.88
N THR A 638 20.26 17.39 8.37
CA THR A 638 21.56 17.14 7.73
C THR A 638 21.43 16.01 6.71
N GLU A 639 21.70 16.30 5.45
CA GLU A 639 21.65 15.34 4.34
C GLU A 639 22.84 14.37 4.34
N HIS A 640 22.65 13.20 3.71
CA HIS A 640 23.76 12.34 3.32
C HIS A 640 24.59 13.05 2.24
N ASN A 641 25.81 13.45 2.59
CA ASN A 641 26.86 13.61 1.59
C ASN A 641 27.23 12.22 1.06
N ASN A 642 26.48 11.70 0.09
CA ASN A 642 27.09 10.81 -0.88
C ASN A 642 28.03 11.68 -1.72
N ILE A 643 29.31 11.64 -1.34
CA ILE A 643 30.45 12.25 -2.01
C ILE A 643 30.46 11.72 -3.46
N ASN A 644 29.84 12.48 -4.38
CA ASN A 644 30.32 12.74 -5.75
C ASN A 644 29.28 13.27 -6.75
N ASN A 645 28.08 13.70 -6.37
CA ASN A 645 27.21 14.38 -7.35
C ASN A 645 26.30 15.44 -6.70
N SER A 646 26.91 16.44 -6.04
CA SER A 646 26.27 17.75 -5.91
C SER A 646 26.25 18.41 -7.30
N TYR A 647 25.38 17.92 -8.19
CA TYR A 647 24.94 18.71 -9.32
C TYR A 647 24.46 20.04 -8.72
N ASN A 648 24.99 21.17 -9.18
CA ASN A 648 24.53 22.49 -8.76
C ASN A 648 23.07 22.64 -9.21
N LEU A 649 22.12 22.11 -8.42
CA LEU A 649 20.70 22.05 -8.73
C LEU A 649 20.19 23.46 -9.05
N LYS A 650 20.68 24.45 -8.31
CA LYS A 650 20.45 25.87 -8.57
C LYS A 650 20.92 26.31 -9.96
N LYS A 651 22.15 25.97 -10.36
CA LYS A 651 22.68 26.30 -11.69
C LYS A 651 21.90 25.61 -12.81
N TYR A 652 21.48 24.37 -12.60
CA TYR A 652 20.62 23.64 -13.54
C TYR A 652 19.24 24.29 -13.65
N CYS A 653 18.58 24.65 -12.54
CA CYS A 653 17.34 25.40 -12.55
C CYS A 653 17.49 26.75 -13.26
N ASP A 654 18.57 27.48 -13.00
CA ASP A 654 18.87 28.76 -13.67
C ASP A 654 19.07 28.58 -15.18
N GLU A 655 19.78 27.53 -15.62
CA GLU A 655 19.95 27.17 -17.03
C GLU A 655 18.64 26.71 -17.69
N LEU A 656 17.78 26.03 -16.94
CA LEU A 656 16.50 25.50 -17.42
C LEU A 656 15.46 26.61 -17.57
N ILE A 657 15.40 27.53 -16.60
CA ILE A 657 14.63 28.77 -16.69
C ILE A 657 15.09 29.58 -17.90
N LYS A 658 16.40 29.67 -18.13
CA LYS A 658 16.94 30.33 -19.32
C LYS A 658 16.49 29.65 -20.61
N LYS A 659 16.58 28.31 -20.72
CA LYS A 659 16.13 27.54 -21.89
C LYS A 659 14.62 27.69 -22.14
N ILE A 660 13.79 27.72 -21.10
CA ILE A 660 12.34 27.93 -21.20
C ILE A 660 12.05 29.36 -21.67
N ASN A 661 12.72 30.36 -21.11
CA ASN A 661 12.56 31.75 -21.54
C ASN A 661 13.00 31.96 -23.00
N ASP A 662 14.11 31.34 -23.39
CA ASP A 662 14.60 31.36 -24.77
C ASP A 662 13.60 30.67 -25.72
N MET A 663 13.02 29.53 -25.33
CA MET A 663 11.97 28.82 -26.07
C MET A 663 10.70 29.68 -26.26
N MET A 664 10.24 30.35 -25.20
CA MET A 664 9.08 31.24 -25.24
C MET A 664 9.28 32.44 -26.18
N SER A 665 10.52 32.77 -26.53
CA SER A 665 10.87 33.83 -27.47
C SER A 665 10.93 33.38 -28.94
N ILE A 666 10.92 32.07 -29.21
CA ILE A 666 10.90 31.50 -30.56
C ILE A 666 9.50 31.64 -31.16
N LYS A 667 9.40 32.08 -32.42
CA LYS A 667 8.09 32.25 -33.09
C LYS A 667 7.66 31.03 -33.91
N ASP A 668 8.59 30.13 -34.22
CA ASP A 668 8.31 28.90 -34.97
C ASP A 668 7.87 27.78 -34.02
N THR A 669 6.64 27.31 -34.23
CA THR A 669 6.00 26.33 -33.35
C THR A 669 6.71 24.97 -33.38
N ASN A 670 7.31 24.57 -34.51
CA ASN A 670 7.99 23.28 -34.62
C ASN A 670 9.35 23.31 -33.92
N GLU A 671 10.08 24.42 -33.99
CA GLU A 671 11.30 24.61 -33.19
C GLU A 671 10.99 24.70 -31.69
N GLN A 672 9.89 25.35 -31.31
CA GLN A 672 9.40 25.36 -29.92
C GLN A 672 9.08 23.97 -29.41
N PHE A 673 8.36 23.15 -30.18
CA PHE A 673 8.02 21.77 -29.81
C PHE A 673 9.26 20.87 -29.70
N LYS A 674 10.23 21.04 -30.61
CA LYS A 674 11.48 20.30 -30.56
C LYS A 674 12.30 20.65 -29.32
N LEU A 675 12.43 21.95 -28.99
CA LEU A 675 13.13 22.39 -27.79
C LEU A 675 12.41 21.96 -26.50
N LEU A 676 11.07 21.97 -26.48
CA LEU A 676 10.25 21.42 -25.39
C LEU A 676 10.51 19.93 -25.17
N THR A 677 10.59 19.17 -26.26
CA THR A 677 10.86 17.74 -26.22
C THR A 677 12.27 17.47 -25.72
N ASP A 678 13.25 18.26 -26.16
CA ASP A 678 14.65 18.16 -25.69
C ASP A 678 14.80 18.59 -24.22
N ILE A 679 14.08 19.63 -23.76
CA ILE A 679 14.02 20.05 -22.35
C ILE A 679 13.38 18.95 -21.50
N SER A 680 12.24 18.40 -21.95
CA SER A 680 11.52 17.32 -21.26
C SER A 680 12.38 16.04 -21.14
N ASN A 681 13.06 15.66 -22.22
CA ASN A 681 13.97 14.52 -22.21
C ASN A 681 15.21 14.77 -21.32
N ASP A 682 15.80 15.97 -21.33
CA ASP A 682 16.92 16.34 -20.45
C ASP A 682 16.50 16.34 -18.96
N ILE A 683 15.26 16.77 -18.65
CA ILE A 683 14.66 16.70 -17.32
C ILE A 683 14.48 15.24 -16.90
N ASN A 684 13.85 14.42 -17.74
CA ASN A 684 13.55 13.02 -17.42
C ASN A 684 14.85 12.20 -17.23
N ILE A 685 15.84 12.37 -18.11
CA ILE A 685 17.14 11.69 -18.00
C ILE A 685 17.88 12.12 -16.73
N LYS A 686 17.77 13.39 -16.29
CA LYS A 686 18.41 13.88 -15.06
C LYS A 686 17.63 13.53 -13.79
N LEU A 687 16.31 13.42 -13.85
CA LEU A 687 15.46 12.90 -12.76
C LEU A 687 15.61 11.39 -12.57
N GLU A 688 15.91 10.64 -13.63
CA GLU A 688 16.28 9.22 -13.56
C GLU A 688 17.71 9.03 -13.03
N GLY A 689 18.60 10.02 -13.22
CA GLY A 689 20.00 9.98 -12.79
C GLY A 689 20.34 10.61 -11.44
N THR A 690 19.39 11.23 -10.72
CA THR A 690 19.66 11.92 -9.43
C THR A 690 19.05 11.19 -8.24
N VAL A 691 19.90 10.85 -7.26
CA VAL A 691 19.56 10.13 -6.01
C VAL A 691 18.72 10.99 -5.03
N ASN A 692 18.23 12.16 -5.43
CA ASN A 692 17.52 13.12 -4.56
C ASN A 692 15.99 13.06 -4.66
N LYS A 693 15.41 11.98 -5.20
CA LYS A 693 13.97 11.70 -5.05
C LYS A 693 13.58 11.60 -3.57
N GLU A 694 14.49 11.10 -2.74
CA GLU A 694 14.33 10.99 -1.29
C GLU A 694 14.07 12.36 -0.63
N VAL A 695 14.80 13.42 -0.97
CA VAL A 695 14.61 14.77 -0.37
C VAL A 695 13.26 15.38 -0.76
N LEU A 696 12.84 15.24 -2.02
CA LEU A 696 11.50 15.65 -2.47
C LEU A 696 10.42 14.82 -1.75
N TYR A 697 10.61 13.51 -1.67
CA TYR A 697 9.73 12.62 -0.91
C TYR A 697 9.65 13.04 0.58
N TYR A 698 10.77 13.39 1.21
CA TYR A 698 10.85 13.81 2.62
C TYR A 698 10.15 15.13 2.90
N GLU A 699 10.30 16.13 2.04
CA GLU A 699 9.63 17.41 2.20
C GLU A 699 8.12 17.31 1.96
N HIS A 700 7.65 16.35 1.15
CA HIS A 700 6.29 16.35 0.61
C HIS A 700 5.36 15.30 1.24
N ASP A 701 5.82 14.08 1.50
CA ASP A 701 5.04 12.98 2.09
C ASP A 701 4.47 13.40 3.47
N ASN A 702 5.25 14.20 4.21
CA ASN A 702 4.85 14.68 5.52
C ASN A 702 3.80 15.78 5.51
N ILE A 703 3.69 16.60 4.46
CA ILE A 703 2.71 17.69 4.46
C ILE A 703 1.28 17.12 4.40
N ALA A 704 1.08 16.04 3.65
CA ALA A 704 -0.20 15.33 3.54
C ALA A 704 -0.65 14.78 4.91
N SER A 705 0.22 14.04 5.61
CA SER A 705 -0.07 13.52 6.98
C SER A 705 -0.17 14.63 8.03
N LEU A 706 0.39 15.81 7.79
CA LEU A 706 0.29 16.96 8.69
C LEU A 706 -1.04 17.73 8.59
N LEU A 707 -1.92 17.39 7.63
CA LEU A 707 -3.25 18.02 7.51
C LEU A 707 -4.13 17.80 8.76
N ILE A 708 -3.85 16.80 9.58
CA ILE A 708 -4.52 16.62 10.88
C ILE A 708 -4.18 17.73 11.90
N PHE A 709 -3.03 18.40 11.74
CA PHE A 709 -2.57 19.46 12.65
C PHE A 709 -3.05 20.87 12.29
N ILE A 710 -3.90 21.02 11.28
CA ILE A 710 -4.41 22.33 10.84
C ILE A 710 -5.11 23.09 11.97
N ASP A 711 -5.67 22.38 12.94
CA ASP A 711 -6.29 23.00 14.12
C ASP A 711 -5.31 23.90 14.88
N LYS A 712 -4.04 23.49 14.96
CA LYS A 712 -2.99 24.17 15.71
C LYS A 712 -2.35 25.33 14.94
N ASN A 713 -2.20 25.22 13.61
CA ASN A 713 -1.57 26.26 12.80
C ASN A 713 -2.01 26.20 11.32
N ASN A 714 -2.58 27.31 10.86
CA ASN A 714 -3.08 27.50 9.50
C ASN A 714 -1.96 27.61 8.45
N GLU A 715 -0.73 27.97 8.85
CA GLU A 715 0.40 28.04 7.93
C GLU A 715 0.79 26.64 7.41
N ILE A 716 0.48 25.54 8.12
CA ILE A 716 0.63 24.16 7.58
C ILE A 716 -0.20 24.01 6.31
N PHE A 717 -1.50 24.29 6.42
CA PHE A 717 -2.44 24.10 5.31
C PHE A 717 -2.12 25.04 4.17
N LYS A 718 -1.74 26.28 4.48
CA LYS A 718 -1.31 27.26 3.49
C LYS A 718 -0.01 26.86 2.80
N TYR A 719 0.94 26.24 3.52
CA TYR A 719 2.15 25.68 2.91
C TYR A 719 1.81 24.54 1.96
N PHE A 720 0.95 23.59 2.37
CA PHE A 720 0.39 22.56 1.50
C PHE A 720 -0.25 23.14 0.24
N CYS A 721 -1.04 24.19 0.40
CA CYS A 721 -1.71 24.85 -0.72
C CYS A 721 -0.81 25.72 -1.60
N ASN A 722 0.32 26.20 -1.10
CA ASN A 722 1.29 26.92 -1.93
C ASN A 722 2.28 25.97 -2.60
N PHE A 723 2.21 24.69 -2.25
CA PHE A 723 3.13 23.69 -2.71
C PHE A 723 2.70 23.16 -4.08
N ILE A 724 3.54 23.40 -5.10
CA ILE A 724 3.33 22.93 -6.47
C ILE A 724 4.00 21.56 -6.58
N THR A 725 3.24 20.48 -6.42
CA THR A 725 3.69 19.12 -6.72
C THR A 725 2.79 18.45 -7.74
N ASN A 726 3.42 17.75 -8.68
CA ASN A 726 2.78 16.87 -9.66
C ASN A 726 2.86 15.40 -9.22
N ASP A 727 3.15 15.10 -7.96
CA ASP A 727 3.28 13.73 -7.44
C ASP A 727 1.93 13.16 -7.00
N TYR A 728 1.43 12.20 -7.78
CA TYR A 728 0.18 11.50 -7.52
C TYR A 728 0.11 10.79 -6.16
N ASN A 729 1.21 10.21 -5.68
CA ASN A 729 1.20 9.45 -4.41
C ASN A 729 0.99 10.39 -3.22
N VAL A 730 1.65 11.55 -3.23
CA VAL A 730 1.48 12.60 -2.21
C VAL A 730 0.03 13.10 -2.17
N GLN A 731 -0.61 13.16 -3.34
CA GLN A 731 -1.97 13.65 -3.50
C GLN A 731 -3.02 12.60 -3.07
N GLU A 732 -2.80 11.32 -3.40
CA GLU A 732 -3.65 10.22 -2.91
C GLU A 732 -3.61 10.14 -1.38
N GLU A 733 -2.43 10.28 -0.79
CA GLU A 733 -2.27 10.26 0.67
C GLU A 733 -2.91 11.48 1.35
N ALA A 734 -2.85 12.65 0.72
CA ALA A 734 -3.57 13.84 1.19
C ALA A 734 -5.09 13.63 1.19
N ILE A 735 -5.65 12.96 0.18
CA ILE A 735 -7.09 12.62 0.13
C ILE A 735 -7.46 11.65 1.25
N LYS A 736 -6.67 10.60 1.51
CA LYS A 736 -6.90 9.67 2.62
C LYS A 736 -6.89 10.38 3.98
N ASN A 737 -5.93 11.28 4.19
CA ASN A 737 -5.85 12.12 5.38
C ASN A 737 -7.08 13.01 5.55
N LEU A 738 -7.55 13.64 4.46
CA LEU A 738 -8.75 14.46 4.47
C LEU A 738 -10.00 13.64 4.80
N ASP A 739 -10.12 12.43 4.23
CA ASP A 739 -11.23 11.52 4.56
C ASP A 739 -11.23 11.14 6.03
N TYR A 740 -10.07 10.86 6.63
CA TYR A 740 -9.96 10.64 8.08
C TYR A 740 -10.44 11.85 8.90
N ILE A 741 -10.09 13.08 8.48
CA ILE A 741 -10.56 14.31 9.14
C ILE A 741 -12.09 14.43 9.06
N PHE A 742 -12.69 14.09 7.90
CA PHE A 742 -14.14 14.10 7.72
C PHE A 742 -14.84 12.99 8.53
N ASP A 743 -14.24 11.81 8.64
CA ASP A 743 -14.77 10.72 9.48
C ASP A 743 -14.73 11.08 10.98
N ASN A 744 -13.82 12.00 11.36
CA ASN A 744 -13.64 12.50 12.71
C ASN A 744 -14.05 13.99 12.87
N ILE A 745 -15.03 14.44 12.07
CA ILE A 745 -15.40 15.85 11.90
C ILE A 745 -15.65 16.63 13.20
N GLU A 746 -16.25 16.01 14.22
CA GLU A 746 -16.58 16.69 15.49
C GLU A 746 -15.32 17.20 16.22
N LYS A 747 -14.19 16.51 16.05
CA LYS A 747 -12.89 16.85 16.65
C LYS A 747 -12.19 18.00 15.92
N TYR A 748 -12.40 18.11 14.60
CA TYR A 748 -11.71 19.06 13.72
C TYR A 748 -12.61 20.18 13.19
N LYS A 749 -13.87 20.26 13.63
CA LYS A 749 -14.88 21.22 13.14
C LYS A 749 -14.43 22.68 13.15
N ASN A 750 -13.65 23.10 14.15
CA ASN A 750 -13.17 24.49 14.25
C ASN A 750 -12.04 24.77 13.25
N SER A 751 -11.28 23.74 12.88
CA SER A 751 -10.19 23.84 11.91
C SER A 751 -10.72 24.17 10.51
N PHE A 752 -11.95 23.75 10.19
CA PHE A 752 -12.58 24.03 8.90
C PHE A 752 -12.81 25.53 8.63
N ILE A 753 -13.00 26.36 9.66
CA ILE A 753 -13.06 27.83 9.50
C ILE A 753 -11.74 28.34 8.93
N LYS A 754 -10.62 27.87 9.46
CA LYS A 754 -9.27 28.24 9.02
C LYS A 754 -8.97 27.66 7.63
N VAL A 755 -9.34 26.40 7.39
CA VAL A 755 -9.18 25.73 6.08
C VAL A 755 -9.91 26.51 4.99
N THR A 756 -11.20 26.81 5.17
CA THR A 756 -11.97 27.52 4.15
C THR A 756 -11.53 28.96 3.98
N TYR A 757 -11.04 29.60 5.06
CA TYR A 757 -10.41 30.91 4.95
C TYR A 757 -9.17 30.88 4.06
N VAL A 758 -8.29 29.88 4.23
CA VAL A 758 -7.11 29.71 3.37
C VAL A 758 -7.53 29.41 1.94
N ILE A 759 -8.48 28.49 1.72
CA ILE A 759 -9.06 28.17 0.39
C ILE A 759 -9.50 29.45 -0.31
N ASN A 760 -10.28 30.30 0.37
CA ASN A 760 -10.72 31.58 -0.17
C ASN A 760 -9.56 32.49 -0.64
N GLN A 761 -8.44 32.52 0.09
CA GLN A 761 -7.29 33.37 -0.25
C GLN A 761 -6.47 32.88 -1.45
N ILE A 762 -6.53 31.59 -1.77
CA ILE A 762 -5.66 30.95 -2.76
C ILE A 762 -6.41 30.51 -4.01
N TYR A 763 -7.73 30.31 -3.95
CA TYR A 763 -8.48 29.64 -5.02
C TYR A 763 -8.33 30.34 -6.37
N ASP A 764 -8.38 31.68 -6.37
CA ASP A 764 -8.18 32.51 -7.56
C ASP A 764 -6.78 32.36 -8.19
N LYS A 765 -5.78 31.89 -7.43
CA LYS A 765 -4.41 31.69 -7.91
C LYS A 765 -4.16 30.31 -8.49
N LEU A 766 -5.13 29.41 -8.43
CA LEU A 766 -5.01 28.05 -8.94
C LEU A 766 -5.22 28.04 -10.46
N ASP A 767 -4.45 27.20 -11.15
CA ASP A 767 -4.53 27.00 -12.60
C ASP A 767 -5.76 26.12 -13.00
N LYS A 768 -5.85 25.77 -14.29
CA LYS A 768 -7.03 25.13 -14.88
C LYS A 768 -7.12 23.66 -14.51
N LYS A 769 -8.27 23.27 -13.94
CA LYS A 769 -8.69 21.88 -13.70
C LYS A 769 -8.36 20.95 -14.87
N ILE A 770 -7.46 20.00 -14.65
CA ILE A 770 -7.25 18.86 -15.54
C ILE A 770 -8.31 17.80 -15.21
N GLU A 771 -8.94 17.22 -16.24
CA GLU A 771 -9.86 16.11 -16.06
C GLU A 771 -9.16 14.92 -15.38
N TYR A 772 -9.88 14.22 -14.50
CA TYR A 772 -9.37 13.03 -13.82
C TYR A 772 -8.70 12.09 -14.84
N PRO A 773 -7.46 11.65 -14.62
CA PRO A 773 -6.83 10.70 -15.52
C PRO A 773 -7.61 9.39 -15.51
N GLU A 774 -8.11 8.99 -16.68
CA GLU A 774 -8.54 7.61 -16.89
C GLU A 774 -7.32 6.69 -16.66
N CYS A 775 -7.49 5.67 -15.82
CA CYS A 775 -6.45 4.69 -15.50
C CYS A 775 -5.75 4.19 -16.77
N GLY A 776 -4.47 4.52 -16.97
CA GLY A 776 -3.65 3.87 -17.99
C GLY A 776 -2.53 4.66 -18.68
N SER A 777 -2.35 5.96 -18.43
CA SER A 777 -1.24 6.72 -19.01
C SER A 777 -0.39 7.43 -17.95
N TYR A 778 0.93 7.22 -18.02
CA TYR A 778 1.94 7.59 -17.01
C TYR A 778 2.32 9.08 -17.07
N TYR A 779 1.34 9.98 -17.07
CA TYR A 779 1.51 11.41 -16.81
C TYR A 779 0.34 11.90 -15.95
N LEU A 780 0.37 11.54 -14.66
CA LEU A 780 -0.64 11.92 -13.67
C LEU A 780 -0.33 13.34 -13.14
N VAL A 781 -0.76 14.37 -13.87
CA VAL A 781 -0.83 15.73 -13.31
C VAL A 781 -2.20 15.87 -12.66
N PHE A 782 -2.27 15.67 -11.34
CA PHE A 782 -3.42 16.08 -10.54
C PHE A 782 -3.13 17.47 -9.99
N GLU A 783 -4.06 18.41 -10.15
CA GLU A 783 -3.86 19.79 -9.67
C GLU A 783 -4.45 20.00 -8.27
N LEU A 784 -3.80 20.86 -7.47
CA LEU A 784 -4.25 21.26 -6.12
C LEU A 784 -5.72 21.73 -6.10
N ARG A 785 -6.19 22.30 -7.21
CA ARG A 785 -7.58 22.68 -7.42
C ARG A 785 -8.56 21.52 -7.21
N VAL A 786 -8.20 20.31 -7.63
CA VAL A 786 -9.04 19.10 -7.45
C VAL A 786 -9.16 18.73 -5.97
N ILE A 787 -8.07 18.82 -5.20
CA ILE A 787 -8.08 18.56 -3.75
C ILE A 787 -8.94 19.60 -3.03
N ILE A 788 -8.83 20.88 -3.40
CA ILE A 788 -9.65 21.94 -2.81
C ILE A 788 -11.13 21.78 -3.18
N GLU A 789 -11.45 21.49 -4.44
CA GLU A 789 -12.82 21.19 -4.86
C GLU A 789 -13.37 19.93 -4.16
N TYR A 790 -12.54 18.92 -3.88
CA TYR A 790 -12.91 17.74 -3.07
C TYR A 790 -13.27 18.12 -1.63
N ILE A 791 -12.46 18.95 -0.98
CA ILE A 791 -12.75 19.47 0.37
C ILE A 791 -14.08 20.22 0.36
N ILE A 792 -14.29 21.11 -0.61
CA ILE A 792 -15.51 21.90 -0.77
C ILE A 792 -16.73 20.96 -0.96
N ASP A 793 -16.63 19.99 -1.87
CA ASP A 793 -17.71 19.05 -2.17
C ASP A 793 -18.05 18.16 -0.96
N LYS A 794 -17.04 17.69 -0.20
CA LYS A 794 -17.26 16.96 1.06
C LYS A 794 -17.94 17.81 2.13
N ILE A 795 -17.55 19.09 2.28
CA ILE A 795 -18.21 20.05 3.17
C ILE A 795 -19.70 20.22 2.81
N ILE A 796 -20.03 20.18 1.52
CA ILE A 796 -21.41 20.31 1.04
C ILE A 796 -22.20 19.02 1.22
N LYS A 797 -21.57 17.87 0.96
CA LYS A 797 -22.25 16.56 0.98
C LYS A 797 -22.41 15.98 2.38
N THR A 798 -21.61 16.41 3.35
CA THR A 798 -21.75 15.92 4.73
C THR A 798 -23.07 16.35 5.37
N ASP A 799 -23.64 15.49 6.21
CA ASP A 799 -24.82 15.78 7.04
C ASP A 799 -24.49 16.66 8.26
N TYR A 800 -23.20 16.93 8.48
CA TYR A 800 -22.73 17.85 9.51
C TYR A 800 -22.94 19.31 9.09
N TYR A 801 -23.41 20.13 10.03
CA TYR A 801 -23.60 21.57 9.85
C TYR A 801 -22.42 22.32 10.46
N PHE A 802 -21.62 22.98 9.62
CA PHE A 802 -20.45 23.75 10.05
C PHE A 802 -20.83 25.13 10.59
N ASP A 803 -19.84 25.83 11.15
CA ASP A 803 -19.99 27.23 11.52
C ASP A 803 -20.35 28.11 10.30
N GLU A 804 -21.14 29.16 10.49
CA GLU A 804 -21.54 30.09 9.42
C GLU A 804 -20.32 30.64 8.65
N GLN A 805 -19.21 30.89 9.36
CA GLN A 805 -17.95 31.37 8.77
C GLN A 805 -17.36 30.40 7.73
N VAL A 806 -17.59 29.09 7.88
CA VAL A 806 -17.15 28.09 6.90
C VAL A 806 -17.84 28.35 5.55
N TYR A 807 -19.15 28.57 5.59
CA TYR A 807 -19.95 28.86 4.41
C TYR A 807 -19.66 30.25 3.84
N ASP A 808 -19.46 31.26 4.68
CA ASP A 808 -19.10 32.62 4.25
C ASP A 808 -17.77 32.68 3.51
N ASN A 809 -16.77 31.94 4.01
CA ASN A 809 -15.48 31.85 3.32
C ASN A 809 -15.62 31.19 1.95
N LEU A 810 -16.43 30.15 1.82
CA LEU A 810 -16.65 29.45 0.54
C LEU A 810 -17.55 30.24 -0.42
N LEU A 811 -18.51 31.04 0.07
CA LEU A 811 -19.33 31.91 -0.77
C LEU A 811 -18.47 32.98 -1.48
N LYS A 812 -17.43 33.50 -0.82
CA LYS A 812 -16.48 34.41 -1.47
C LYS A 812 -15.74 33.77 -2.65
N VAL A 813 -15.52 32.46 -2.62
CA VAL A 813 -14.96 31.72 -3.76
C VAL A 813 -15.91 31.77 -4.96
N THR A 814 -17.23 31.77 -4.73
CA THR A 814 -18.23 31.82 -5.80
C THR A 814 -18.40 33.19 -6.45
N GLU A 815 -17.87 34.25 -5.81
CA GLU A 815 -17.88 35.62 -6.34
C GLU A 815 -16.72 35.89 -7.31
N LEU A 816 -15.78 34.94 -7.47
CA LEU A 816 -14.62 35.07 -8.34
C LEU A 816 -15.01 35.03 -9.83
N GLU A 817 -14.26 35.75 -10.67
CA GLU A 817 -14.45 35.74 -12.11
C GLU A 817 -13.97 34.39 -12.69
N PRO A 818 -14.85 33.60 -13.33
CA PRO A 818 -14.49 32.26 -13.79
C PRO A 818 -13.53 32.31 -14.97
N LYS A 819 -12.47 31.49 -14.94
CA LYS A 819 -11.45 31.42 -15.99
C LYS A 819 -11.82 30.46 -17.12
N THR A 820 -12.75 29.54 -16.88
CA THR A 820 -13.29 28.57 -17.85
C THR A 820 -14.82 28.43 -17.73
N GLU A 821 -15.47 27.88 -18.76
CA GLU A 821 -16.92 27.65 -18.72
C GLU A 821 -17.30 26.56 -17.71
N ASP A 822 -16.45 25.54 -17.52
CA ASP A 822 -16.63 24.51 -16.50
C ASP A 822 -16.53 25.08 -15.08
N GLU A 823 -15.59 26.01 -14.87
CA GLU A 823 -15.44 26.72 -13.61
C GLU A 823 -16.68 27.58 -13.31
N LYS A 824 -17.23 28.25 -14.32
CA LYS A 824 -18.45 29.04 -14.19
C LYS A 824 -19.66 28.18 -13.79
N GLU A 825 -19.81 27.00 -14.40
CA GLU A 825 -20.88 26.07 -14.00
C GLU A 825 -20.66 25.55 -12.57
N PHE A 826 -19.44 25.18 -12.21
CA PHE A 826 -19.09 24.73 -10.87
C PHE A 826 -19.39 25.80 -9.82
N LEU A 827 -18.90 27.04 -9.99
CA LEU A 827 -19.09 28.14 -9.03
C LEU A 827 -20.57 28.49 -8.85
N LYS A 828 -21.36 28.50 -9.94
CA LYS A 828 -22.81 28.75 -9.87
C LYS A 828 -23.57 27.64 -9.14
N ASN A 829 -23.18 26.38 -9.34
CA ASN A 829 -23.77 25.25 -8.62
C ASN A 829 -23.36 25.23 -7.15
N LEU A 830 -22.09 25.59 -6.88
CA LEU A 830 -21.53 25.74 -5.55
C LEU A 830 -22.28 26.82 -4.75
N GLU A 831 -22.48 28.01 -5.33
CA GLU A 831 -23.21 29.13 -4.72
C GLU A 831 -24.60 28.70 -4.24
N LYS A 832 -25.39 28.09 -5.13
CA LYS A 832 -26.75 27.61 -4.81
C LYS A 832 -26.75 26.64 -3.63
N ARG A 833 -25.81 25.69 -3.61
CA ARG A 833 -25.72 24.66 -2.56
C ARG A 833 -25.26 25.25 -1.23
N LEU A 834 -24.29 26.17 -1.25
CA LEU A 834 -23.82 26.87 -0.06
C LEU A 834 -24.91 27.76 0.54
N ILE A 835 -25.64 28.53 -0.28
CA ILE A 835 -26.79 29.34 0.17
C ILE A 835 -27.84 28.43 0.84
N TYR A 836 -28.17 27.30 0.21
CA TYR A 836 -29.12 26.34 0.78
C TYR A 836 -28.66 25.79 2.13
N LYS A 837 -27.41 25.27 2.22
CA LYS A 837 -26.84 24.76 3.48
C LYS A 837 -26.77 25.83 4.57
N LYS A 838 -26.35 27.05 4.21
CA LYS A 838 -26.30 28.19 5.13
C LYS A 838 -27.70 28.56 5.65
N THR A 839 -28.70 28.57 4.77
CA THR A 839 -30.10 28.85 5.14
C THR A 839 -30.65 27.84 6.15
N LEU A 840 -30.24 26.57 6.05
CA LEU A 840 -30.67 25.50 6.96
C LEU A 840 -30.13 25.62 8.39
N LEU A 841 -29.06 26.39 8.64
CA LEU A 841 -28.51 26.59 10.00
C LEU A 841 -29.49 27.30 10.94
N ILE A 842 -30.35 28.15 10.40
CA ILE A 842 -31.22 29.05 11.17
C ILE A 842 -32.70 28.94 10.78
N SER A 843 -33.03 28.09 9.81
CA SER A 843 -34.40 27.93 9.31
C SER A 843 -35.34 27.34 10.37
N PRO A 844 -36.57 27.85 10.48
CA PRO A 844 -37.62 27.25 11.28
C PRO A 844 -37.88 25.80 10.90
N ILE A 845 -38.01 24.95 11.92
CA ILE A 845 -38.35 23.53 11.79
C ILE A 845 -39.55 23.19 12.67
N LYS A 846 -40.32 22.20 12.24
CA LYS A 846 -41.44 21.58 12.94
C LYS A 846 -40.99 20.21 13.40
N ILE A 847 -41.24 19.90 14.66
CA ILE A 847 -40.81 18.67 15.32
C ILE A 847 -42.03 18.04 15.98
N TYR A 848 -42.30 16.77 15.68
CA TYR A 848 -43.43 16.04 16.25
C TYR A 848 -43.13 14.54 16.34
N LYS A 849 -43.91 13.84 17.17
CA LYS A 849 -43.83 12.40 17.34
C LYS A 849 -45.07 11.74 16.75
N ASP A 850 -44.88 10.81 15.84
CA ASP A 850 -45.97 9.95 15.37
C ASP A 850 -46.22 8.85 16.40
N LYS A 851 -47.42 8.88 17.00
CA LYS A 851 -47.83 7.92 18.03
C LYS A 851 -47.98 6.50 17.50
N SER A 852 -48.31 6.32 16.22
CA SER A 852 -48.50 5.00 15.63
C SER A 852 -47.19 4.27 15.38
N LEU A 853 -46.14 5.03 15.05
CA LEU A 853 -44.82 4.49 14.70
C LEU A 853 -43.78 4.65 15.81
N SER A 854 -44.06 5.47 16.84
CA SER A 854 -43.07 5.89 17.87
C SER A 854 -41.81 6.55 17.28
N ILE A 855 -41.94 7.14 16.08
CA ILE A 855 -40.88 7.83 15.33
C ILE A 855 -41.05 9.34 15.48
N TYR A 856 -39.93 10.05 15.56
CA TYR A 856 -39.88 11.51 15.57
C TYR A 856 -39.65 12.04 14.16
N PHE A 857 -40.24 13.18 13.83
CA PHE A 857 -40.07 13.83 12.53
C PHE A 857 -39.57 15.26 12.70
N ILE A 858 -38.67 15.67 11.80
CA ILE A 858 -38.34 17.07 11.54
C ILE A 858 -38.89 17.41 10.15
N GLU A 859 -39.62 18.51 10.07
CA GLU A 859 -40.16 19.06 8.82
C GLU A 859 -39.74 20.53 8.68
N ASN A 860 -39.28 20.95 7.50
CA ASN A 860 -38.98 22.36 7.23
C ASN A 860 -40.19 23.09 6.61
N LYS A 861 -40.12 24.42 6.48
CA LYS A 861 -41.17 25.25 5.87
C LYS A 861 -41.49 24.87 4.40
N HIS A 862 -40.60 24.14 3.73
CA HIS A 862 -40.79 23.65 2.34
C HIS A 862 -41.48 22.27 2.27
N GLY A 863 -41.72 21.62 3.42
CA GLY A 863 -42.34 20.29 3.49
C GLY A 863 -41.35 19.13 3.40
N ASP A 864 -40.05 19.37 3.39
CA ASP A 864 -39.05 18.30 3.45
C ASP A 864 -39.08 17.67 4.83
N LYS A 865 -39.25 16.34 4.87
CA LYS A 865 -39.49 15.58 6.11
C LYS A 865 -38.40 14.54 6.32
N THR A 866 -37.82 14.52 7.53
CA THR A 866 -36.79 13.56 7.97
C THR A 866 -37.28 12.83 9.22
N SER A 867 -37.07 11.51 9.29
CA SER A 867 -37.49 10.67 10.42
C SER A 867 -36.32 10.23 11.31
N TYR A 868 -36.60 10.06 12.60
CA TYR A 868 -35.67 9.57 13.61
C TYR A 868 -36.34 8.51 14.49
N ASP A 869 -35.69 7.36 14.62
CA ASP A 869 -36.17 6.19 15.36
C ASP A 869 -36.08 6.37 16.88
N ASN A 870 -35.27 7.30 17.37
CA ASN A 870 -35.21 7.64 18.80
C ASN A 870 -34.90 9.13 19.03
N LEU A 871 -35.11 9.56 20.28
CA LEU A 871 -34.91 10.95 20.69
C LEU A 871 -33.43 11.35 20.71
N GLU A 872 -32.52 10.41 20.99
CA GLU A 872 -31.08 10.69 21.08
C GLU A 872 -30.51 11.11 19.73
N LYS A 873 -30.86 10.41 18.65
CA LYS A 873 -30.49 10.78 17.27
C LYS A 873 -31.13 12.10 16.84
N LEU A 874 -32.38 12.34 17.23
CA LEU A 874 -33.04 13.63 17.01
C LEU A 874 -32.26 14.76 17.71
N LEU A 875 -31.94 14.58 18.99
CA LEU A 875 -31.16 15.54 19.78
C LEU A 875 -29.78 15.75 19.18
N GLN A 876 -29.11 14.71 18.69
CA GLN A 876 -27.83 14.85 18.01
C GLN A 876 -27.94 15.71 16.75
N ASN A 877 -28.97 15.50 15.92
CA ASN A 877 -29.20 16.32 14.72
C ASN A 877 -29.51 17.78 15.08
N LEU A 878 -30.39 18.00 16.05
CA LEU A 878 -30.76 19.35 16.52
C LEU A 878 -29.55 20.08 17.11
N ASN A 879 -28.77 19.40 17.97
CA ASN A 879 -27.56 19.96 18.55
C ASN A 879 -26.48 20.28 17.51
N ASN A 880 -26.44 19.54 16.41
CA ASN A 880 -25.55 19.84 15.28
C ASN A 880 -26.06 21.05 14.48
N ARG A 881 -27.37 21.14 14.21
CA ARG A 881 -27.98 22.26 13.46
C ARG A 881 -27.86 23.61 14.19
N PHE A 882 -28.11 23.64 15.50
CA PHE A 882 -28.14 24.88 16.28
C PHE A 882 -26.76 25.35 16.82
N ASN A 883 -25.69 24.60 16.49
CA ASN A 883 -24.26 24.80 16.80
C ASN A 883 -23.89 25.07 18.30
N LYS A 884 -22.74 24.51 18.70
CA LYS A 884 -22.45 24.06 20.09
C LYS A 884 -21.88 25.09 21.09
N THR A 885 -22.01 26.40 20.87
CA THR A 885 -21.53 27.43 21.83
C THR A 885 -22.43 28.66 22.00
N ALA A 886 -23.61 28.68 21.37
CA ALA A 886 -24.53 29.79 21.51
C ALA A 886 -25.26 29.71 22.86
N LYS A 887 -25.02 30.70 23.72
CA LYS A 887 -25.89 30.96 24.86
C LYS A 887 -27.09 31.76 24.37
N ILE A 888 -28.28 31.33 24.74
CA ILE A 888 -29.51 32.10 24.52
C ILE A 888 -29.95 32.73 25.83
N SER A 889 -30.72 33.82 25.73
CA SER A 889 -31.28 34.48 26.90
C SER A 889 -32.79 34.70 26.77
N ARG A 890 -33.49 34.63 27.90
CA ARG A 890 -34.91 34.98 28.03
C ARG A 890 -35.10 35.85 29.26
N ILE A 891 -35.84 36.94 29.12
CA ILE A 891 -36.21 37.79 30.26
C ILE A 891 -37.63 37.42 30.66
N LEU A 892 -37.84 37.11 31.94
CA LEU A 892 -39.15 36.83 32.51
C LEU A 892 -39.25 37.41 33.92
N GLU A 893 -40.48 37.49 34.44
CA GLU A 893 -40.73 37.88 35.82
C GLU A 893 -40.13 36.84 36.77
N PHE A 894 -39.51 37.30 37.86
CA PHE A 894 -38.82 36.42 38.81
C PHE A 894 -39.77 35.40 39.44
N GLU A 895 -40.99 35.81 39.78
CA GLU A 895 -42.00 34.90 40.35
C GLU A 895 -42.38 33.78 39.37
N HIS A 896 -42.49 34.10 38.08
CA HIS A 896 -42.78 33.10 37.05
C HIS A 896 -41.62 32.13 36.85
N LEU A 897 -40.36 32.60 36.93
CA LEU A 897 -39.19 31.74 36.87
C LEU A 897 -39.16 30.75 38.06
N VAL A 898 -39.41 31.25 39.27
CA VAL A 898 -39.47 30.41 40.47
C VAL A 898 -40.55 29.33 40.33
N LYS A 899 -41.77 29.72 39.92
CA LYS A 899 -42.87 28.78 39.70
C LYS A 899 -42.58 27.76 38.61
N ASP A 900 -41.93 28.16 37.52
CA ASP A 900 -41.55 27.25 36.43
C ASP A 900 -40.58 26.17 36.94
N ILE A 901 -39.60 26.55 37.77
CA ILE A 901 -38.65 25.60 38.37
C ILE A 901 -39.34 24.67 39.37
N GLU A 902 -40.14 25.22 40.29
CA GLU A 902 -40.87 24.45 41.31
C GLU A 902 -41.85 23.45 40.69
N ASN A 903 -42.58 23.88 39.65
CA ASN A 903 -43.57 23.07 38.97
C ASN A 903 -42.98 22.23 37.82
N ARG A 904 -41.67 22.31 37.57
CA ARG A 904 -40.96 21.56 36.52
C ARG A 904 -41.63 21.75 35.15
N CYS A 905 -41.95 22.99 34.83
CA CYS A 905 -42.64 23.36 33.59
C CYS A 905 -42.02 24.59 32.95
N ILE A 906 -42.29 24.79 31.66
CA ILE A 906 -42.05 26.07 30.98
C ILE A 906 -43.38 26.76 30.71
N THR A 907 -43.51 28.00 31.19
CA THR A 907 -44.71 28.80 30.92
C THR A 907 -44.54 29.65 29.65
N MET A 908 -45.53 29.58 28.76
CA MET A 908 -45.59 30.25 27.45
C MET A 908 -46.90 31.03 27.29
N SER A 909 -46.94 31.98 26.36
CA SER A 909 -48.11 32.86 26.15
C SER A 909 -48.72 32.71 24.76
N HIS A 910 -50.06 32.86 24.66
CA HIS A 910 -50.75 32.95 23.37
C HIS A 910 -50.35 34.25 22.62
N PRO A 911 -50.25 34.26 21.28
CA PRO A 911 -49.86 35.44 20.47
C PRO A 911 -50.84 36.64 20.48
N TYR A 912 -51.89 36.63 21.31
CA TYR A 912 -53.01 37.58 21.25
C TYR A 912 -52.67 39.04 21.65
N LEU A 913 -51.43 39.31 22.08
CA LEU A 913 -51.02 40.61 22.64
C LEU A 913 -49.66 41.11 22.09
N PHE A 914 -49.33 40.82 20.83
CA PHE A 914 -48.12 41.37 20.21
C PHE A 914 -48.45 42.61 19.35
N GLU A 915 -47.63 43.67 19.40
CA GLU A 915 -47.87 44.92 18.62
C GLU A 915 -47.72 44.75 17.08
N ASP A 916 -47.41 43.55 16.57
CA ASP A 916 -47.52 43.31 15.12
C ASP A 916 -48.97 42.98 14.81
N ASP A 917 -49.65 43.88 14.10
CA ASP A 917 -51.05 43.75 13.70
C ASP A 917 -51.36 42.42 12.99
N ASN A 918 -50.35 41.76 12.41
CA ASN A 918 -50.50 40.44 11.79
C ASN A 918 -50.53 39.29 12.81
N GLU A 919 -49.74 39.34 13.89
CA GLU A 919 -49.70 38.29 14.92
C GLU A 919 -51.02 38.24 15.72
N ASN A 920 -51.71 39.38 15.87
CA ASN A 920 -53.01 39.50 16.53
C ASN A 920 -54.20 38.94 15.70
N GLN A 921 -53.98 38.63 14.42
CA GLN A 921 -55.05 38.15 13.53
C GLN A 921 -55.21 36.62 13.55
N TYR A 922 -54.34 35.90 14.26
CA TYR A 922 -54.40 34.45 14.37
C TYR A 922 -55.53 34.02 15.32
N ASP A 923 -56.33 33.03 14.92
CA ASP A 923 -57.47 32.57 15.73
C ASP A 923 -57.00 31.94 17.04
N ILE A 924 -57.46 32.49 18.15
CA ILE A 924 -57.18 32.01 19.51
C ILE A 924 -57.67 30.57 19.77
N LYS A 925 -58.58 30.07 18.93
CA LYS A 925 -59.03 28.68 18.96
C LYS A 925 -57.95 27.68 18.54
N ASN A 926 -56.90 28.13 17.85
CA ASN A 926 -55.84 27.26 17.30
C ASN A 926 -54.81 26.81 18.36
N LYS A 927 -55.04 27.05 19.67
CA LYS A 927 -54.25 26.53 20.81
C LYS A 927 -52.73 26.61 20.62
N LEU A 928 -52.26 27.77 20.15
CA LEU A 928 -50.86 28.01 19.83
C LEU A 928 -50.21 28.89 20.90
N TYR A 929 -49.03 28.48 21.39
CA TYR A 929 -48.31 29.17 22.45
C TYR A 929 -46.88 29.47 22.03
N ILE A 930 -46.42 30.70 22.27
CA ILE A 930 -45.12 31.19 21.80
C ILE A 930 -44.24 31.60 22.98
N SER A 931 -42.95 31.32 22.86
CA SER A 931 -41.89 31.86 23.71
C SER A 931 -40.74 32.35 22.84
N CYS A 932 -40.22 33.51 23.18
CA CYS A 932 -39.14 34.17 22.46
C CYS A 932 -37.86 34.13 23.30
N PHE A 933 -36.74 33.82 22.65
CA PHE A 933 -35.40 33.82 23.20
C PHE A 933 -34.50 34.70 22.32
N SER A 934 -33.49 35.31 22.91
CA SER A 934 -32.48 36.09 22.19
C SER A 934 -31.18 35.31 22.09
N TYR A 935 -30.51 35.40 20.94
CA TYR A 935 -29.12 34.94 20.80
C TYR A 935 -28.08 35.91 21.43
N SER A 936 -28.53 37.04 21.99
CA SER A 936 -27.71 38.05 22.67
C SER A 936 -27.85 37.99 24.21
N ILE A 937 -26.79 38.37 24.93
CA ILE A 937 -26.71 38.34 26.41
C ILE A 937 -26.44 39.76 26.98
N GLY A 938 -26.37 40.79 26.12
CA GLY A 938 -25.97 42.16 26.47
C GLY A 938 -27.10 43.09 26.95
N ASN A 939 -26.76 44.28 27.43
CA ASN A 939 -27.70 45.28 27.98
C ASN A 939 -28.38 46.17 26.93
N GLU A 940 -28.01 46.07 25.65
CA GLU A 940 -28.44 46.95 24.56
C GLU A 940 -29.85 46.61 24.00
N ASN A 941 -30.62 45.83 24.76
CA ASN A 941 -31.83 45.14 24.32
C ASN A 941 -33.12 45.95 24.62
N ALA A 942 -33.36 47.03 23.87
CA ALA A 942 -34.44 47.97 24.16
C ALA A 942 -35.89 47.42 23.98
N TYR A 943 -36.09 46.36 23.18
CA TYR A 943 -37.44 45.92 22.78
C TYR A 943 -37.93 44.68 23.55
N ALA A 944 -37.05 43.78 24.00
CA ALA A 944 -37.41 42.71 24.95
C ALA A 944 -37.83 43.26 26.33
N TRP A 945 -37.53 44.53 26.61
CA TRP A 945 -37.92 45.21 27.85
C TRP A 945 -39.44 45.43 27.99
N TRP A 946 -40.17 45.51 26.88
CA TRP A 946 -41.53 46.07 26.84
C TRP A 946 -42.69 45.06 27.00
N LYS A 947 -42.53 43.80 26.56
CA LYS A 947 -43.71 43.01 26.15
C LYS A 947 -44.20 41.86 27.02
N ILE A 948 -43.51 41.45 28.08
CA ILE A 948 -44.03 40.38 28.95
C ILE A 948 -43.90 40.77 30.43
N TYR A 949 -45.07 40.87 31.06
CA TYR A 949 -45.38 41.10 32.48
C TYR A 949 -45.05 42.49 33.06
N GLY A 950 -46.14 43.21 33.36
CA GLY A 950 -46.14 44.50 34.06
C GLY A 950 -45.95 44.35 35.56
N SER A 951 -44.76 43.93 35.99
CA SER A 951 -44.34 43.94 37.39
C SER A 951 -42.92 44.48 37.57
N LYS A 952 -42.54 44.76 38.82
CA LYS A 952 -41.35 45.54 39.21
C LYS A 952 -40.03 44.76 39.15
N THR A 953 -40.04 43.43 39.02
CA THR A 953 -38.84 42.59 39.24
C THR A 953 -38.69 41.49 38.18
N LYS A 954 -37.67 41.59 37.32
CA LYS A 954 -37.41 40.67 36.19
C LYS A 954 -36.04 39.98 36.32
N PHE A 955 -35.90 38.81 35.71
CA PHE A 955 -34.67 38.03 35.66
C PHE A 955 -34.35 37.59 34.23
N ARG A 956 -33.09 37.71 33.83
CA ARG A 956 -32.55 37.20 32.57
C ARG A 956 -32.01 35.80 32.79
N MET A 957 -32.73 34.82 32.29
CA MET A 957 -32.26 33.46 32.23
C MET A 957 -31.32 33.30 31.03
N THR A 958 -30.03 33.08 31.28
CA THR A 958 -29.03 32.78 30.25
C THR A 958 -28.70 31.28 30.28
N ILE A 959 -28.85 30.58 29.15
CA ILE A 959 -28.77 29.10 29.05
C ILE A 959 -27.94 28.68 27.83
N ASP A 960 -27.24 27.55 27.92
CA ASP A 960 -26.71 26.85 26.74
C ASP A 960 -27.86 26.31 25.87
N ILE A 961 -27.79 26.55 24.56
CA ILE A 961 -28.84 26.13 23.62
C ILE A 961 -29.07 24.60 23.62
N LYS A 962 -28.06 23.77 23.95
CA LYS A 962 -28.21 22.31 24.05
C LYS A 962 -29.08 21.92 25.22
N ASP A 963 -28.85 22.55 26.37
CA ASP A 963 -29.63 22.31 27.59
C ASP A 963 -31.09 22.73 27.39
N PHE A 964 -31.28 23.85 26.68
CA PHE A 964 -32.60 24.29 26.22
C PHE A 964 -33.25 23.26 25.28
N ILE A 965 -32.59 22.84 24.19
CA ILE A 965 -33.13 21.86 23.23
C ILE A 965 -33.51 20.57 23.95
N LYS A 966 -32.62 20.04 24.80
CA LYS A 966 -32.87 18.81 25.56
C LYS A 966 -34.10 18.94 26.45
N SER A 967 -34.24 20.07 27.15
CA SER A 967 -35.38 20.35 28.02
C SER A 967 -36.70 20.50 27.24
N ILE A 968 -36.71 21.22 26.12
CA ILE A 968 -37.90 21.43 25.30
C ILE A 968 -38.34 20.15 24.58
N MET A 969 -37.40 19.36 24.05
CA MET A 969 -37.74 18.10 23.37
C MET A 969 -38.38 17.09 24.33
N SER A 970 -38.18 17.23 25.64
CA SER A 970 -38.84 16.38 26.64
C SER A 970 -40.37 16.55 26.70
N ILE A 971 -40.92 17.64 26.15
CA ILE A 971 -42.38 17.85 26.05
C ILE A 971 -43.03 16.76 25.16
N LEU A 972 -42.30 16.26 24.16
CA LEU A 972 -42.77 15.22 23.24
C LEU A 972 -42.96 13.84 23.89
N TYR A 973 -42.51 13.62 25.14
CA TYR A 973 -42.71 12.35 25.84
C TYR A 973 -44.18 12.09 26.16
N ASN A 974 -44.89 13.11 26.64
CA ASN A 974 -46.20 12.94 27.27
C ASN A 974 -47.34 13.66 26.52
N HIS A 975 -47.01 14.53 25.57
CA HIS A 975 -47.99 15.41 24.93
C HIS A 975 -48.07 15.18 23.42
N ASN A 976 -49.29 15.24 22.88
CA ASN A 976 -49.53 15.23 21.44
C ASN A 976 -49.42 16.66 20.90
N VAL A 977 -48.19 17.15 20.82
CA VAL A 977 -47.88 18.52 20.42
C VAL A 977 -46.94 18.54 19.25
N GLU A 978 -47.00 19.65 18.53
CA GLU A 978 -46.08 19.98 17.45
C GLU A 978 -45.24 21.17 17.93
N ILE A 979 -43.93 20.99 17.92
CA ILE A 979 -42.98 21.99 18.39
C ILE A 979 -42.36 22.64 17.16
N TYR A 980 -42.52 23.94 17.01
CA TYR A 980 -41.81 24.72 16.01
C TYR A 980 -40.67 25.48 16.68
N LEU A 981 -39.48 25.40 16.09
CA LEU A 981 -38.27 25.99 16.63
C LEU A 981 -37.43 26.60 15.50
N GLY A 982 -36.97 27.84 15.66
CA GLY A 982 -36.00 28.44 14.74
C GLY A 982 -35.93 29.96 14.82
N SER A 983 -35.11 30.55 13.96
CA SER A 983 -34.89 32.00 13.94
C SER A 983 -35.96 32.73 13.12
N LEU A 984 -36.20 33.99 13.46
CA LEU A 984 -37.06 34.86 12.66
C LEU A 984 -36.42 35.24 11.31
N TYR A 985 -37.26 35.32 10.29
CA TYR A 985 -36.94 35.84 8.98
C TYR A 985 -37.57 37.23 8.81
N TYR A 986 -36.74 38.25 8.58
CA TYR A 986 -37.22 39.62 8.45
C TYR A 986 -37.50 39.99 6.97
N MET A 987 -38.67 40.57 6.69
CA MET A 987 -39.15 40.92 5.36
C MET A 987 -39.64 42.36 5.27
N ASP A 988 -39.60 42.92 4.06
CA ASP A 988 -40.19 44.24 3.77
C ASP A 988 -41.71 44.20 3.97
N LYS A 989 -42.26 45.32 4.44
CA LYS A 989 -43.69 45.46 4.78
C LYS A 989 -44.64 45.01 3.65
N GLU A 990 -44.26 45.24 2.40
CA GLU A 990 -45.08 44.91 1.21
C GLU A 990 -45.18 43.40 0.92
N LYS A 991 -44.25 42.59 1.45
CA LYS A 991 -44.20 41.13 1.21
C LYS A 991 -44.95 40.33 2.27
N ILE A 992 -45.43 40.98 3.34
CA ILE A 992 -46.05 40.31 4.46
C ILE A 992 -47.55 40.20 4.22
N LYS A 993 -48.06 38.97 4.35
CA LYS A 993 -49.47 38.65 4.13
C LYS A 993 -50.35 39.36 5.16
N SER A 994 -51.53 39.78 4.72
CA SER A 994 -52.51 40.52 5.52
C SER A 994 -53.41 39.65 6.40
N LYS A 995 -53.17 38.33 6.46
CA LYS A 995 -53.80 37.35 7.36
C LYS A 995 -52.84 36.17 7.60
N ASN A 996 -52.64 35.81 8.86
CA ASN A 996 -51.87 34.64 9.27
C ASN A 996 -52.81 33.43 9.36
N GLU A 997 -52.66 32.45 8.46
CA GLU A 997 -53.42 31.19 8.47
C GLU A 997 -52.53 29.99 8.81
N ASN A 998 -51.20 30.15 8.70
CA ASN A 998 -50.23 29.08 8.91
C ASN A 998 -49.29 29.39 10.08
N VAL A 999 -48.95 28.38 10.90
CA VAL A 999 -47.99 28.52 12.01
C VAL A 999 -46.62 29.01 11.52
N TRP A 1000 -46.22 28.66 10.31
CA TRP A 1000 -44.97 29.13 9.70
C TRP A 1000 -44.91 30.66 9.48
N ASP A 1001 -46.07 31.33 9.43
CA ASP A 1001 -46.15 32.78 9.25
C ASP A 1001 -45.61 33.51 10.51
N PHE A 1002 -45.63 32.87 11.69
CA PHE A 1002 -45.01 33.39 12.91
C PHE A 1002 -43.49 33.42 12.88
N PHE A 1003 -42.83 32.91 11.84
CA PHE A 1003 -41.39 33.08 11.68
C PHE A 1003 -41.05 34.21 10.71
N ASP A 1004 -42.03 34.82 10.03
CA ASP A 1004 -41.82 35.96 9.14
C ASP A 1004 -42.20 37.27 9.87
N LYS A 1005 -41.28 38.24 9.98
CA LYS A 1005 -41.51 39.50 10.72
C LYS A 1005 -41.13 40.72 9.88
N ARG A 1006 -41.77 41.86 10.11
CA ARG A 1006 -41.40 43.10 9.41
C ARG A 1006 -39.99 43.54 9.76
N ASN A 1007 -39.24 44.00 8.76
CA ASN A 1007 -37.92 44.63 8.91
C ASN A 1007 -37.95 45.83 9.88
N ASP A 1008 -39.08 46.53 9.99
CA ASP A 1008 -39.28 47.65 10.93
C ASP A 1008 -39.17 47.23 12.41
N PHE A 1009 -39.30 45.93 12.70
CA PHE A 1009 -39.14 45.35 14.02
C PHE A 1009 -37.84 44.54 14.17
N LYS A 1010 -36.86 44.72 13.27
CA LYS A 1010 -35.56 44.04 13.29
C LYS A 1010 -34.65 44.66 14.34
N PHE A 1011 -34.71 44.15 15.56
CA PHE A 1011 -33.87 44.59 16.68
C PHE A 1011 -32.74 43.60 17.01
N GLU A 1012 -32.97 42.28 16.85
CA GLU A 1012 -31.98 41.22 17.06
C GLU A 1012 -32.39 39.91 16.37
N ASN A 1013 -31.49 38.94 16.28
CA ASN A 1013 -31.82 37.57 15.89
C ASN A 1013 -32.54 36.88 17.06
N GLU A 1014 -33.85 36.70 16.93
CA GLU A 1014 -34.73 36.06 17.91
C GLU A 1014 -34.87 34.56 17.57
N LEU A 1015 -34.64 33.68 18.55
CA LEU A 1015 -34.99 32.27 18.50
C LEU A 1015 -36.42 32.10 19.05
N ARG A 1016 -37.33 31.61 18.22
CA ARG A 1016 -38.74 31.43 18.59
C ARG A 1016 -39.04 29.95 18.80
N LEU A 1017 -39.72 29.67 19.92
CA LEU A 1017 -40.32 28.39 20.25
C LEU A 1017 -41.84 28.53 20.18
N ILE A 1018 -42.50 27.69 19.39
CA ILE A 1018 -43.95 27.63 19.29
C ILE A 1018 -44.39 26.21 19.60
N ILE A 1019 -45.45 26.08 20.39
CA ILE A 1019 -46.10 24.79 20.66
C ILE A 1019 -47.54 24.88 20.18
N GLU A 1020 -47.87 24.01 19.22
CA GLU A 1020 -49.24 23.79 18.74
C GLU A 1020 -49.79 22.51 19.38
N ILE A 1021 -51.03 22.58 19.88
CA ILE A 1021 -51.63 21.50 20.65
C ILE A 1021 -52.80 20.88 19.89
N ASN A 1022 -52.62 19.62 19.50
CA ASN A 1022 -53.57 18.91 18.64
C ASN A 1022 -54.85 18.42 19.36
N ASN A 1023 -54.95 18.50 20.70
CA ASN A 1023 -56.13 18.10 21.50
C ASN A 1023 -56.45 19.09 22.63
N GLU A 1024 -57.66 19.05 23.21
CA GLU A 1024 -58.05 19.89 24.37
C GLU A 1024 -57.11 19.70 25.56
N ILE A 1025 -56.48 20.79 26.00
CA ILE A 1025 -55.87 20.86 27.33
C ILE A 1025 -57.01 20.87 28.34
N LYS A 1026 -57.05 19.86 29.21
CA LYS A 1026 -57.84 19.96 30.45
C LYS A 1026 -57.13 20.99 31.33
N ASN A 1027 -57.66 22.21 31.38
CA ASN A 1027 -57.32 23.16 32.43
C ASN A 1027 -57.57 22.46 33.77
N THR A 1028 -56.51 22.22 34.52
CA THR A 1028 -56.63 22.05 35.96
C THR A 1028 -56.91 23.45 36.50
N ASP A 1029 -58.11 23.60 37.05
CA ASP A 1029 -58.63 24.79 37.73
C ASP A 1029 -58.94 26.03 36.88
N SER A 1030 -60.09 25.98 36.19
CA SER A 1030 -61.15 27.02 36.13
C SER A 1030 -61.88 27.00 34.79
N GLY A 1031 -63.19 27.26 34.84
CA GLY A 1031 -64.14 27.09 33.73
C GLY A 1031 -63.77 27.84 32.45
N SER A 1032 -64.37 27.38 31.35
CA SER A 1032 -64.27 27.95 30.00
C SER A 1032 -64.18 29.47 29.99
N ILE A 1033 -62.97 30.00 29.79
CA ILE A 1033 -62.72 31.44 29.67
C ILE A 1033 -63.30 31.87 28.31
N LYS A 1034 -64.40 32.64 28.34
CA LYS A 1034 -64.90 33.35 27.16
C LYS A 1034 -63.98 34.55 26.87
N ILE A 1035 -63.53 34.67 25.62
CA ILE A 1035 -62.58 35.67 25.09
C ILE A 1035 -62.99 37.11 25.44
N GLU A 1036 -64.29 37.39 25.52
CA GLU A 1036 -64.87 38.69 25.86
C GLU A 1036 -64.51 39.19 27.28
N ASN A 1037 -64.00 38.31 28.16
CA ASN A 1037 -63.66 38.64 29.55
C ASN A 1037 -62.17 38.97 29.77
N ILE A 1038 -61.32 38.84 28.76
CA ILE A 1038 -59.86 39.01 28.89
C ILE A 1038 -59.48 40.46 28.54
N LYS A 1039 -59.52 41.37 29.53
CA LYS A 1039 -59.11 42.77 29.38
C LYS A 1039 -57.58 42.91 29.31
N GLY A 1040 -56.98 42.60 28.16
CA GLY A 1040 -55.56 42.90 27.89
C GLY A 1040 -54.54 42.11 28.72
N LEU A 1041 -54.93 40.96 29.30
CA LEU A 1041 -54.04 40.07 30.03
C LEU A 1041 -53.58 38.88 29.15
N PRO A 1042 -52.31 38.47 29.20
CA PRO A 1042 -51.82 37.35 28.41
C PRO A 1042 -52.44 36.02 28.87
N ILE A 1043 -52.83 35.18 27.89
CA ILE A 1043 -53.25 33.81 28.15
C ILE A 1043 -52.00 32.95 28.27
N LEU A 1044 -51.79 32.36 29.44
CA LEU A 1044 -50.61 31.56 29.76
C LEU A 1044 -50.95 30.07 29.76
N CYS A 1045 -49.99 29.26 29.30
CA CYS A 1045 -50.03 27.81 29.42
C CYS A 1045 -48.66 27.30 29.87
N SER A 1046 -48.68 26.40 30.85
CA SER A 1046 -47.47 25.76 31.39
C SER A 1046 -47.33 24.36 30.81
N PHE A 1047 -46.17 24.08 30.22
CA PHE A 1047 -45.85 22.78 29.63
C PHE A 1047 -44.88 22.02 30.53
N PRO A 1048 -45.26 20.83 31.04
CA PRO A 1048 -44.35 20.00 31.84
C PRO A 1048 -43.10 19.60 31.03
N ILE A 1049 -41.93 19.72 31.66
CA ILE A 1049 -40.65 19.28 31.10
C ILE A 1049 -40.03 18.23 32.03
N LYS A 1050 -39.42 17.20 31.45
CA LYS A 1050 -38.79 16.11 32.21
C LYS A 1050 -37.31 16.37 32.46
N GLU A 1051 -36.63 16.90 31.44
CA GLU A 1051 -35.21 17.28 31.54
C GLU A 1051 -35.16 18.74 32.01
N LEU A 1052 -34.45 19.00 33.12
CA LEU A 1052 -34.37 20.32 33.78
C LEU A 1052 -33.01 21.01 33.58
N ASP A 1053 -32.20 20.52 32.63
CA ASP A 1053 -30.84 21.04 32.40
C ASP A 1053 -30.86 22.55 32.12
N MET A 1054 -31.91 23.06 31.44
CA MET A 1054 -32.02 24.50 31.17
C MET A 1054 -32.06 25.35 32.45
N TYR A 1055 -32.65 24.84 33.54
CA TYR A 1055 -32.73 25.54 34.82
C TYR A 1055 -31.54 25.22 35.71
N LYS A 1056 -31.08 23.96 35.69
CA LYS A 1056 -29.92 23.52 36.48
C LYS A 1056 -28.65 24.27 36.08
N ASN A 1057 -28.45 24.52 34.79
CA ASN A 1057 -27.23 25.10 34.25
C ASN A 1057 -27.36 26.60 33.90
N MET A 1058 -28.49 27.24 34.23
CA MET A 1058 -28.65 28.68 33.95
C MET A 1058 -27.72 29.55 34.79
N SER A 1059 -27.33 30.70 34.22
CA SER A 1059 -26.55 31.73 34.90
C SER A 1059 -27.31 32.34 36.08
N THR A 1060 -26.59 32.58 37.17
CA THR A 1060 -27.09 33.21 38.41
C THR A 1060 -26.17 34.37 38.83
N ASP A 1061 -25.73 35.15 37.84
CA ASP A 1061 -24.90 36.32 38.08
C ASP A 1061 -25.77 37.53 38.49
N GLU A 1062 -25.23 38.44 39.31
CA GLU A 1062 -25.97 39.65 39.69
C GLU A 1062 -26.37 40.53 38.50
N LYS A 1063 -25.61 40.43 37.39
CA LYS A 1063 -25.88 41.12 36.12
C LYS A 1063 -27.14 40.60 35.40
N ASP A 1064 -27.62 39.42 35.77
CA ASP A 1064 -28.81 38.79 35.20
C ASP A 1064 -30.11 39.32 35.82
N ILE A 1065 -30.04 40.10 36.91
CA ILE A 1065 -31.20 40.73 37.52
C ILE A 1065 -31.50 42.05 36.81
N ILE A 1066 -32.65 42.14 36.15
CA ILE A 1066 -33.03 43.27 35.28
C ILE A 1066 -34.16 44.07 35.90
N PHE A 1067 -34.07 45.39 35.75
CA PHE A 1067 -35.00 46.35 36.35
C PHE A 1067 -35.83 47.10 35.29
N HIS A 1068 -37.03 47.55 35.67
CA HIS A 1068 -37.89 48.34 34.79
C HIS A 1068 -37.28 49.71 34.49
N PRO A 1069 -37.17 50.16 33.22
CA PRO A 1069 -36.44 51.38 32.86
C PRO A 1069 -36.96 52.69 33.47
N TYR A 1070 -38.16 52.68 34.07
CA TYR A 1070 -38.84 53.86 34.61
C TYR A 1070 -38.93 53.94 36.14
N ASP A 1071 -38.32 53.02 36.88
CA ASP A 1071 -38.48 52.95 38.35
C ASP A 1071 -37.09 53.01 39.05
N LYS A 1072 -36.99 53.42 40.33
CA LYS A 1072 -35.67 53.62 40.99
C LYS A 1072 -35.12 52.33 41.59
N THR A 1073 -33.89 51.96 41.18
CA THR A 1073 -32.97 50.90 41.66
C THR A 1073 -33.47 49.94 42.74
N LEU A 1074 -33.57 48.64 42.40
CA LEU A 1074 -33.67 47.53 43.37
C LEU A 1074 -32.50 47.57 44.36
N LEU A 1075 -32.75 47.38 45.66
CA LEU A 1075 -31.68 47.37 46.67
C LEU A 1075 -30.82 46.11 46.50
N TYR A 1076 -29.51 46.25 46.76
CA TYR A 1076 -28.55 45.14 46.71
C TYR A 1076 -29.00 43.91 47.55
N LYS A 1077 -29.65 44.15 48.69
CA LYS A 1077 -30.20 43.10 49.56
C LYS A 1077 -31.26 42.24 48.84
N ASP A 1078 -32.08 42.86 48.01
CA ASP A 1078 -33.19 42.19 47.32
C ASP A 1078 -32.64 41.35 46.16
N LYS A 1079 -31.62 41.86 45.46
CA LYS A 1079 -30.89 41.10 44.44
C LYS A 1079 -30.25 39.83 45.03
N LYS A 1080 -29.59 39.97 46.17
CA LYS A 1080 -28.95 38.84 46.86
C LYS A 1080 -29.97 37.79 47.33
N ALA A 1081 -31.13 38.23 47.81
CA ALA A 1081 -32.22 37.34 48.18
C ALA A 1081 -32.75 36.55 46.98
N MET A 1082 -32.95 37.21 45.83
CA MET A 1082 -33.38 36.55 44.59
C MET A 1082 -32.38 35.49 44.13
N LEU A 1083 -31.08 35.80 44.10
CA LEU A 1083 -30.05 34.82 43.73
C LEU A 1083 -30.02 33.63 44.70
N SER A 1084 -30.17 33.89 46.00
CA SER A 1084 -30.20 32.82 47.01
C SER A 1084 -31.37 31.86 46.81
N ILE A 1085 -32.56 32.37 46.44
CA ILE A 1085 -33.73 31.53 46.13
C ILE A 1085 -33.45 30.66 44.91
N LEU A 1086 -32.85 31.23 43.85
CA LEU A 1086 -32.55 30.47 42.63
C LEU A 1086 -31.48 29.40 42.86
N GLU A 1087 -30.43 29.69 43.62
CA GLU A 1087 -29.41 28.69 43.96
C GLU A 1087 -29.99 27.56 44.82
N GLU A 1088 -30.88 27.88 45.76
CA GLU A 1088 -31.59 26.86 46.54
C GLU A 1088 -32.45 25.96 45.62
N LEU A 1089 -33.22 26.56 44.72
CA LEU A 1089 -34.04 25.80 43.76
C LEU A 1089 -33.20 24.96 42.81
N LYS A 1090 -32.07 25.48 42.30
CA LYS A 1090 -31.10 24.75 41.48
C LYS A 1090 -30.50 23.55 42.21
N SER A 1091 -30.26 23.66 43.53
CA SER A 1091 -29.75 22.53 44.33
C SER A 1091 -30.76 21.40 44.55
N LYS A 1092 -32.06 21.70 44.38
CA LYS A 1092 -33.18 20.76 44.58
C LYS A 1092 -33.56 19.99 43.31
N ILE A 1093 -33.05 20.38 42.14
CA ILE A 1093 -33.30 19.75 40.83
C ILE A 1093 -32.04 19.05 40.31
#